data_AF-A0A414G2J9-F1
#
_entry.id   AF-A0A414G2J9-F1
#
_cell.length_a   1.000
_cell.length_b   1.000
_cell.length_c   1.000
_cell.angle_alpha   90.00
_cell.angle_beta   90.00
_cell.angle_gamma   90.00
#
_symmetry.space_group_name_H-M   'P 1'
#
loop_
_entity.id
_entity.type
_entity.pdbx_description
1 polymer ?
#
loop_
_entity_poly.entity_id
_entity_poly.type
_entity_poly.pdbx_seq_one_letter_code
_entity_poly.pdbx_strand_id
1 'polypeptide(L)'
;METFSGFTNLYPLSKTLRFRLIPVGETLKHFIGSGILEEDQHRAESYVKVKAIIDDYHRTYIENSLSGFELPLESTGKFNSLEEYYLYHNIRNKTEEIQNLSSKVRTNLRKQVVTQLTKNEIFKRIDKKELIQSDLIDFVKNEPDANEKIALISEFRNFTVYFKGFHENRRNMYSDEEKSTSIAFRLIHENLPKFIDNMEVFAKIQNTSISENFDAIQKELCPELVTLCEMFKLGYFNKTLSQKQIDAYNTVIGGKTTSEGKKIKGLNEYINLYNQQHKQEKLPKMKLLFKQILSDRESASWLLEKFENDSQVVGAMVNFWNTIHDTVLAEGGLKTIIASLGSYGLEGIFLKNDLQLTDISQKATGSWSKISSEIKQKIEAMNPQKKKESYESYQERIDKLFKSYKSFSLAFVNECLRGEYKIEDYFLKLGAVNSSLLQKENHFSHILNTYTDVKEVIGFYSESTDTKLIQDNDSIQKIKQFLDAVKDLQAYVKPLLGNSDETGKDERFYGDLIEYWSLLDLITPLYNMVRNYVTQKPYSVDKIKINFQNPTLLNGWDLNKEMDNTSVILRRDGKYYLAIMNNKSRKVFLKYPSGTDRNCYEKMEYKLLPGANKMLPKVFFSKSRINEFMPNERLLSNYEKGTHKKSGTCFSLDDCHTLIDFFKKSLNKHEDWKNFGFKFSDTSTYEDMSGFYKEVENQGYKLSFKPIDATYVDQLVDEGKIFLFQIYNKDFSEHSKGTPNMHTLYWKMLFDETNLGDVVYKLNGEAEVFFRKASINVSHPTHPANIPIKKKNLKHKDEERILKYDLIKDKRYTVDQFQFHVPITMNFKANGNGNINQKAIDYLRSASDTHIIGIDRGERNLLYLVVIDGNGKICEQFSLNEIEVEYNGEKYSTNYHDLLNVKENERKQARQSWQSIANIKDLKEGYLSQVIHKISELMVKYNAIVVLEDLNAGFMRGRQKVEKQVYQKFEKKLIEKLNYLVFKKQSSDLPGGLMHAYQLANKFESFNTLGKQSGFLFYIPAWNTSKMDPVTGFVNLFDVKYESVDKAKSFFSKFDSIRYNVERDMFEWKFNYDEFTKKAEGTKTDWTVCSYGNRIITFRNPDKNSQWDNKEINLTENIKLLFERFGIDLSSNLKDEIMERTEKEFFIELISLFKLVLQMRNSWTGTDIDYLVSPVCNENGEFFDSRNVDETLPQNADANGAYNIARKGMILLDKIKKNNGEKKLTLSITNREWLSFAQGCCKNG
;
A
#
# COMPACT_ATOMS: atom_id res chain seq x y z
N MET A 1 -6.20 -32.00 -25.52
CA MET A 1 -5.13 -31.00 -25.32
C MET A 1 -5.78 -29.69 -24.90
N GLU A 2 -5.17 -28.99 -23.95
CA GLU A 2 -5.64 -27.66 -23.55
C GLU A 2 -5.34 -26.64 -24.67
N THR A 3 -6.21 -25.64 -24.84
CA THR A 3 -6.03 -24.56 -25.83
C THR A 3 -6.08 -23.21 -25.12
N PHE A 4 -5.43 -22.18 -25.70
CA PHE A 4 -5.46 -20.82 -25.12
C PHE A 4 -6.90 -20.28 -24.99
N SER A 5 -7.76 -20.57 -25.97
CA SER A 5 -9.20 -20.27 -25.95
C SER A 5 -9.96 -20.99 -24.83
N GLY A 6 -9.42 -22.09 -24.29
CA GLY A 6 -10.00 -22.87 -23.19
C GLY A 6 -9.87 -22.23 -21.81
N PHE A 7 -9.19 -21.09 -21.68
CA PHE A 7 -9.08 -20.31 -20.44
C PHE A 7 -10.26 -19.35 -20.27
N THR A 8 -11.47 -19.89 -20.30
CA THR A 8 -12.74 -19.18 -20.06
C THR A 8 -13.59 -19.99 -19.09
N ASN A 9 -14.56 -19.36 -18.42
CA ASN A 9 -15.50 -20.03 -17.51
C ASN A 9 -14.83 -20.95 -16.44
N LEU A 10 -13.67 -20.55 -15.91
CA LEU A 10 -12.88 -21.32 -14.95
C LEU A 10 -13.36 -21.11 -13.51
N TYR A 11 -13.65 -19.88 -13.09
CA TYR A 11 -14.11 -19.57 -11.74
C TYR A 11 -14.96 -18.28 -11.67
N PRO A 12 -15.89 -18.18 -10.70
CA PRO A 12 -16.79 -17.03 -10.58
C PRO A 12 -16.13 -15.81 -9.93
N LEU A 13 -16.60 -14.62 -10.32
CA LEU A 13 -16.12 -13.34 -9.81
C LEU A 13 -17.26 -12.36 -9.56
N SER A 14 -17.19 -11.62 -8.45
CA SER A 14 -18.17 -10.58 -8.13
C SER A 14 -17.64 -9.19 -8.48
N LYS A 15 -18.52 -8.33 -9.02
CA LYS A 15 -18.25 -6.91 -9.28
C LYS A 15 -19.45 -6.06 -8.89
N THR A 16 -19.22 -4.81 -8.52
CA THR A 16 -20.29 -3.82 -8.26
C THR A 16 -20.34 -2.80 -9.38
N LEU A 17 -21.49 -2.71 -10.05
CA LEU A 17 -21.79 -1.69 -11.04
C LEU A 17 -22.34 -0.45 -10.33
N ARG A 18 -22.05 0.74 -10.86
CA ARG A 18 -22.41 2.02 -10.24
C ARG A 18 -23.07 2.92 -11.28
N PHE A 19 -24.24 3.44 -10.94
CA PHE A 19 -25.06 4.28 -11.80
C PHE A 19 -25.50 5.55 -11.07
N ARG A 20 -25.83 6.59 -11.82
CA ARG A 20 -26.66 7.70 -11.34
C ARG A 20 -28.11 7.24 -11.35
N LEU A 21 -28.89 7.66 -10.37
CA LEU A 21 -30.35 7.57 -10.40
C LEU A 21 -30.91 8.97 -10.70
N ILE A 22 -31.77 9.06 -11.72
CA ILE A 22 -32.46 10.30 -12.09
C ILE A 22 -33.93 10.14 -11.69
N PRO A 23 -34.46 10.92 -10.74
CA PRO A 23 -35.88 10.83 -10.37
C PRO A 23 -36.77 11.19 -11.56
N VAL A 24 -37.88 10.48 -11.73
CA VAL A 24 -38.83 10.64 -12.84
C VAL A 24 -40.17 11.17 -12.31
N GLY A 25 -40.80 12.09 -13.04
CA GLY A 25 -42.09 12.70 -12.66
C GLY A 25 -42.03 13.39 -11.29
N GLU A 26 -43.09 13.22 -10.49
CA GLU A 26 -43.22 13.81 -9.15
C GLU A 26 -42.36 13.12 -8.07
N THR A 27 -41.52 12.13 -8.44
CA THR A 27 -40.68 11.35 -7.49
C THR A 27 -39.85 12.23 -6.55
N LEU A 28 -39.17 13.26 -7.08
CA LEU A 28 -38.31 14.12 -6.25
C LEU A 28 -39.11 14.94 -5.25
N LYS A 29 -40.27 15.46 -5.67
CA LYS A 29 -41.18 16.24 -4.82
C LYS A 29 -41.71 15.38 -3.67
N HIS A 30 -42.17 14.17 -3.96
CA HIS A 30 -42.64 13.23 -2.93
C HIS A 30 -41.51 12.78 -2.00
N PHE A 31 -40.29 12.60 -2.53
CA PHE A 31 -39.13 12.24 -1.72
C PHE A 31 -38.80 13.34 -0.72
N ILE A 32 -38.72 14.60 -1.16
CA ILE A 32 -38.47 15.75 -0.28
C ILE A 32 -39.63 15.94 0.71
N GLY A 33 -40.88 15.91 0.24
CA GLY A 33 -42.07 16.08 1.08
C GLY A 33 -42.27 14.97 2.12
N SER A 34 -41.61 13.82 1.95
CA SER A 34 -41.68 12.70 2.90
C SER A 34 -40.72 12.78 4.08
N GLY A 35 -39.72 13.68 4.06
CA GLY A 35 -38.71 13.80 5.13
C GLY A 35 -37.66 12.69 5.18
N ILE A 36 -37.62 11.80 4.18
CA ILE A 36 -36.72 10.62 4.17
C ILE A 36 -35.25 11.03 4.20
N LEU A 37 -34.88 12.12 3.53
CA LEU A 37 -33.49 12.56 3.47
C LEU A 37 -32.99 13.02 4.83
N GLU A 38 -33.79 13.81 5.54
CA GLU A 38 -33.49 14.33 6.87
C GLU A 38 -33.37 13.18 7.88
N GLU A 39 -34.28 12.21 7.82
CA GLU A 39 -34.22 11.01 8.67
C GLU A 39 -32.97 10.16 8.42
N ASP A 40 -32.64 9.87 7.15
CA ASP A 40 -31.46 9.06 6.82
C ASP A 40 -30.14 9.81 7.07
N GLN A 41 -30.13 11.15 6.96
CA GLN A 41 -29.01 12.01 7.35
C GLN A 41 -28.79 11.93 8.87
N HIS A 42 -29.83 12.18 9.68
CA HIS A 42 -29.76 12.07 11.14
C HIS A 42 -29.28 10.67 11.55
N ARG A 43 -29.83 9.63 10.92
CA ARG A 43 -29.39 8.24 11.19
C ARG A 43 -27.93 8.00 10.83
N ALA A 44 -27.41 8.58 9.75
CA ALA A 44 -26.00 8.44 9.40
C ALA A 44 -25.07 9.10 10.44
N GLU A 45 -25.51 10.21 11.04
CA GLU A 45 -24.79 10.89 12.12
C GLU A 45 -24.86 10.10 13.44
N SER A 46 -26.06 9.66 13.85
CA SER A 46 -26.26 8.79 15.01
C SER A 46 -25.47 7.48 14.87
N TYR A 47 -25.35 6.93 13.66
CA TYR A 47 -24.59 5.71 13.40
C TYR A 47 -23.11 5.82 13.76
N VAL A 48 -22.48 6.98 13.53
CA VAL A 48 -21.08 7.22 13.92
C VAL A 48 -20.93 7.23 15.43
N LYS A 49 -21.86 7.87 16.15
CA LYS A 49 -21.87 7.90 17.61
C LYS A 49 -22.08 6.50 18.20
N VAL A 50 -23.07 5.75 17.72
CA VAL A 50 -23.36 4.39 18.21
C VAL A 50 -22.22 3.41 17.90
N LYS A 51 -21.48 3.58 16.80
CA LYS A 51 -20.26 2.81 16.54
C LYS A 51 -19.20 2.98 17.61
N ALA A 52 -18.99 4.19 18.11
CA ALA A 52 -18.05 4.43 19.20
C ALA A 52 -18.48 3.68 20.47
N ILE A 53 -19.77 3.71 20.81
CA ILE A 53 -20.32 2.96 21.95
C ILE A 53 -20.14 1.44 21.76
N ILE A 54 -20.37 0.91 20.55
CA ILE A 54 -20.11 -0.51 20.25
C ILE A 54 -18.62 -0.83 20.40
N ASP A 55 -17.73 0.08 20.01
CA ASP A 55 -16.29 -0.10 20.16
C ASP A 55 -15.87 -0.13 21.62
N ASP A 56 -16.43 0.75 22.46
CA ASP A 56 -16.26 0.73 23.92
C ASP A 56 -16.74 -0.57 24.55
N TYR A 57 -17.89 -1.07 24.09
CA TYR A 57 -18.39 -2.37 24.51
C TYR A 57 -17.42 -3.50 24.15
N HIS A 58 -16.93 -3.53 22.90
CA HIS A 58 -15.94 -4.52 22.46
C HIS A 58 -14.62 -4.41 23.25
N ARG A 59 -14.13 -3.19 23.50
CA ARG A 59 -12.94 -2.94 24.32
C ARG A 59 -13.08 -3.55 25.71
N THR A 60 -14.18 -3.21 26.39
CA THR A 60 -14.48 -3.70 27.74
C THR A 60 -14.62 -5.22 27.75
N TYR A 61 -15.30 -5.77 26.75
CA TYR A 61 -15.44 -7.22 26.59
C TYR A 61 -14.08 -7.93 26.41
N ILE A 62 -13.20 -7.39 25.56
CA ILE A 62 -11.87 -7.97 25.30
C ILE A 62 -11.01 -7.89 26.56
N GLU A 63 -10.99 -6.75 27.23
CA GLU A 63 -10.26 -6.55 28.49
C GLU A 63 -10.71 -7.58 29.53
N ASN A 64 -12.03 -7.72 29.74
CA ASN A 64 -12.59 -8.67 30.69
C ASN A 64 -12.34 -10.13 30.30
N SER A 65 -12.37 -10.45 29.01
CA SER A 65 -12.18 -11.83 28.52
C SER A 65 -10.72 -12.29 28.64
N LEU A 66 -9.77 -11.36 28.48
CA LEU A 66 -8.33 -11.65 28.60
C LEU A 66 -7.81 -11.45 30.03
N SER A 67 -8.52 -10.69 30.87
CA SER A 67 -8.16 -10.54 32.28
C SER A 67 -8.20 -11.89 33.00
N GLY A 68 -7.09 -12.27 33.62
CA GLY A 68 -6.94 -13.55 34.32
C GLY A 68 -6.79 -14.78 33.41
N PHE A 69 -6.81 -14.62 32.08
CA PHE A 69 -6.50 -15.72 31.15
C PHE A 69 -4.99 -15.91 31.02
N GLU A 70 -4.56 -17.17 31.02
CA GLU A 70 -3.14 -17.52 30.88
C GLU A 70 -2.98 -18.61 29.82
N LEU A 71 -2.03 -18.38 28.90
CA LEU A 71 -1.55 -19.41 27.98
C LEU A 71 -0.69 -20.41 28.76
N PRO A 72 -0.78 -21.72 28.44
CA PRO A 72 0.06 -22.73 29.07
C PRO A 72 1.53 -22.38 28.93
N LEU A 73 2.24 -22.30 30.06
CA LEU A 73 3.67 -22.05 30.06
C LEU A 73 4.42 -23.34 29.69
N GLU A 74 4.19 -24.40 30.45
CA GLU A 74 4.93 -25.66 30.38
C GLU A 74 4.58 -26.50 29.14
N SER A 75 5.60 -27.11 28.54
CA SER A 75 5.42 -28.08 27.45
C SER A 75 4.71 -29.35 27.93
N THR A 76 3.62 -29.71 27.24
CA THR A 76 2.92 -31.00 27.42
C THR A 76 3.04 -31.91 26.19
N GLY A 77 3.91 -31.56 25.23
CA GLY A 77 4.07 -32.27 23.96
C GLY A 77 2.89 -32.10 22.98
N LYS A 78 1.98 -31.16 23.26
CA LYS A 78 0.77 -30.90 22.47
C LYS A 78 0.95 -29.76 21.47
N PHE A 79 2.14 -29.15 21.38
CA PHE A 79 2.44 -28.01 20.52
C PHE A 79 1.49 -26.84 20.77
N ASN A 80 1.27 -26.48 22.02
CA ASN A 80 0.30 -25.49 22.46
C ASN A 80 0.75 -24.66 23.68
N SER A 81 2.03 -24.70 24.07
CA SER A 81 2.58 -23.91 25.18
C SER A 81 3.54 -22.79 24.74
N LEU A 82 3.82 -21.84 25.65
CA LEU A 82 4.80 -20.78 25.46
C LEU A 82 6.23 -21.32 25.39
N GLU A 83 6.58 -22.35 26.19
CA GLU A 83 7.89 -23.00 26.12
C GLU A 83 8.15 -23.65 24.76
N GLU A 84 7.16 -24.37 24.22
CA GLU A 84 7.27 -24.96 22.88
C GLU A 84 7.45 -23.85 21.83
N TYR A 85 6.74 -22.74 21.96
CA TYR A 85 6.92 -21.58 21.09
C TYR A 85 8.35 -21.04 21.16
N TYR A 86 8.84 -20.77 22.37
CA TYR A 86 10.18 -20.23 22.63
C TYR A 86 11.28 -21.15 22.07
N LEU A 87 11.15 -22.46 22.29
CA LEU A 87 12.06 -23.48 21.76
C LEU A 87 12.17 -23.39 20.24
N TYR A 88 11.05 -23.48 19.51
CA TYR A 88 11.07 -23.44 18.05
C TYR A 88 11.35 -22.04 17.49
N HIS A 89 11.12 -20.97 18.26
CA HIS A 89 11.44 -19.61 17.86
C HIS A 89 12.96 -19.41 17.75
N ASN A 90 13.71 -19.90 18.74
CA ASN A 90 15.15 -19.64 18.90
C ASN A 90 16.07 -20.54 18.06
N ILE A 91 15.53 -21.55 17.37
CA ILE A 91 16.31 -22.36 16.44
C ILE A 91 16.72 -21.50 15.23
N ARG A 92 18.03 -21.28 15.06
CA ARG A 92 18.60 -20.41 14.00
C ARG A 92 18.46 -21.01 12.59
N ASN A 93 18.68 -22.32 12.45
CA ASN A 93 18.59 -23.04 11.17
C ASN A 93 17.36 -23.94 11.16
N LYS A 94 16.23 -23.43 10.67
CA LYS A 94 14.95 -24.15 10.69
C LYS A 94 14.83 -25.04 9.45
N THR A 95 14.83 -26.36 9.66
CA THR A 95 14.41 -27.33 8.65
C THR A 95 12.93 -27.15 8.32
N GLU A 96 12.46 -27.70 7.19
CA GLU A 96 11.05 -27.67 6.80
C GLU A 96 10.14 -28.25 7.89
N GLU A 97 10.59 -29.31 8.56
CA GLU A 97 9.91 -29.92 9.71
C GLU A 97 9.76 -28.94 10.89
N ILE A 98 10.84 -28.25 11.28
CA ILE A 98 10.81 -27.26 12.37
C ILE A 98 9.92 -26.05 12.02
N GLN A 99 9.87 -25.66 10.75
CA GLN A 99 8.96 -24.61 10.28
C GLN A 99 7.49 -25.05 10.41
N ASN A 100 7.18 -26.29 10.03
CA ASN A 100 5.84 -26.86 10.17
C ASN A 100 5.43 -26.96 11.65
N LEU A 101 6.32 -27.41 12.53
CA LEU A 101 6.07 -27.46 13.98
C LEU A 101 5.87 -26.05 14.58
N SER A 102 6.70 -25.07 14.20
CA SER A 102 6.54 -23.68 14.64
C SER A 102 5.19 -23.09 14.20
N SER A 103 4.77 -23.37 12.97
CA SER A 103 3.44 -22.96 12.46
C SER A 103 2.29 -23.62 13.23
N LYS A 104 2.45 -24.90 13.58
CA LYS A 104 1.49 -25.65 14.41
C LYS A 104 1.33 -25.05 15.80
N VAL A 105 2.44 -24.75 16.50
CA VAL A 105 2.42 -24.10 17.82
C VAL A 105 1.74 -22.74 17.77
N ARG A 106 2.11 -21.90 16.79
CA ARG A 106 1.46 -20.59 16.57
C ARG A 106 -0.04 -20.72 16.40
N THR A 107 -0.47 -21.69 15.60
CA THR A 107 -1.89 -21.92 15.31
C THR A 107 -2.65 -22.36 16.56
N ASN A 108 -2.09 -23.27 17.34
CA ASN A 108 -2.71 -23.74 18.58
C ASN A 108 -2.78 -22.66 19.65
N LEU A 109 -1.75 -21.82 19.81
CA LEU A 109 -1.80 -20.68 20.72
C LEU A 109 -2.87 -19.65 20.30
N ARG A 110 -3.00 -19.36 19.00
CA ARG A 110 -4.08 -18.49 18.50
C ARG A 110 -5.47 -19.07 18.80
N LYS A 111 -5.66 -20.36 18.57
CA LYS A 111 -6.91 -21.05 18.87
C LYS A 111 -7.29 -20.97 20.35
N GLN A 112 -6.32 -21.03 21.26
CA GLN A 112 -6.58 -20.88 22.70
C GLN A 112 -7.05 -19.47 23.05
N VAL A 113 -6.39 -18.43 22.53
CA VAL A 113 -6.82 -17.03 22.70
C VAL A 113 -8.24 -16.84 22.18
N VAL A 114 -8.54 -17.34 20.98
CA VAL A 114 -9.88 -17.23 20.37
C VAL A 114 -10.92 -18.02 21.16
N THR A 115 -10.59 -19.22 21.62
CA THR A 115 -11.48 -20.02 22.46
C THR A 115 -11.86 -19.24 23.71
N GLN A 116 -10.89 -18.61 24.37
CA GLN A 116 -11.17 -17.77 25.53
C GLN A 116 -12.07 -16.57 25.18
N LEU A 117 -11.74 -15.86 24.11
CA LEU A 117 -12.53 -14.71 23.63
C LEU A 117 -13.94 -15.06 23.15
N THR A 118 -14.25 -16.33 22.92
CA THR A 118 -15.55 -16.78 22.37
C THR A 118 -16.33 -17.69 23.32
N LYS A 119 -15.72 -18.09 24.45
CA LYS A 119 -16.31 -19.00 25.45
C LYS A 119 -17.53 -18.42 26.16
N ASN A 120 -17.56 -17.10 26.37
CA ASN A 120 -18.66 -16.45 27.09
C ASN A 120 -19.92 -16.41 26.22
N GLU A 121 -21.08 -16.77 26.80
CA GLU A 121 -22.38 -16.73 26.12
C GLU A 121 -22.73 -15.35 25.53
N ILE A 122 -22.24 -14.27 26.16
CA ILE A 122 -22.37 -12.89 25.64
C ILE A 122 -21.80 -12.76 24.22
N PHE A 123 -20.73 -13.50 23.89
CA PHE A 123 -20.12 -13.46 22.55
C PHE A 123 -21.11 -13.86 21.45
N LYS A 124 -22.03 -14.78 21.73
CA LYS A 124 -23.02 -15.23 20.73
C LYS A 124 -23.96 -14.11 20.29
N ARG A 125 -24.08 -13.05 21.10
CA ARG A 125 -24.94 -11.87 20.90
C ARG A 125 -24.19 -10.63 20.41
N ILE A 126 -22.86 -10.63 20.50
CA ILE A 126 -21.98 -9.46 20.27
C ILE A 126 -22.03 -8.87 18.85
N ASP A 127 -22.64 -9.58 17.91
CA ASP A 127 -22.80 -9.15 16.52
C ASP A 127 -24.23 -9.40 16.00
N LYS A 128 -25.17 -9.53 16.93
CA LYS A 128 -26.59 -9.80 16.66
C LYS A 128 -27.45 -8.61 17.05
N LYS A 129 -28.75 -8.71 16.75
CA LYS A 129 -29.73 -7.66 17.07
C LYS A 129 -29.79 -7.38 18.58
N GLU A 130 -29.54 -8.39 19.40
CA GLU A 130 -29.55 -8.34 20.86
C GLU A 130 -28.51 -7.35 21.40
N LEU A 131 -27.37 -7.16 20.71
CA LEU A 131 -26.38 -6.16 21.09
C LEU A 131 -27.01 -4.76 21.17
N ILE A 132 -27.72 -4.34 20.13
CA ILE A 132 -28.38 -3.03 20.07
C ILE A 132 -29.66 -3.00 20.92
N GLN A 133 -30.44 -4.09 20.90
CA GLN A 133 -31.77 -4.11 21.52
C GLN A 133 -31.74 -4.22 23.05
N SER A 134 -30.64 -4.72 23.63
CA SER A 134 -30.48 -4.82 25.09
C SER A 134 -29.06 -4.57 25.57
N ASP A 135 -28.04 -5.19 24.98
CA ASP A 135 -26.74 -5.33 25.67
C ASP A 135 -25.99 -4.00 25.78
N LEU A 136 -26.10 -3.12 24.78
CA LEU A 136 -25.55 -1.76 24.85
C LEU A 136 -26.32 -0.86 25.81
N ILE A 137 -27.66 -1.01 25.88
CA ILE A 137 -28.49 -0.22 26.81
C ILE A 137 -28.09 -0.57 28.24
N ASP A 138 -27.91 -1.86 28.53
CA ASP A 138 -27.45 -2.34 29.83
C ASP A 138 -26.01 -1.92 30.14
N PHE A 139 -25.17 -1.72 29.13
CA PHE A 139 -23.79 -1.27 29.29
C PHE A 139 -23.71 0.20 29.70
N VAL A 140 -24.49 1.07 29.06
CA VAL A 140 -24.41 2.54 29.27
C VAL A 140 -25.33 3.05 30.39
N LYS A 141 -26.26 2.24 30.91
CA LYS A 141 -27.32 2.69 31.85
C LYS A 141 -26.83 3.37 33.13
N ASN A 142 -25.59 3.13 33.53
CA ASN A 142 -24.98 3.68 34.75
C ASN A 142 -24.01 4.83 34.47
N GLU A 143 -23.89 5.28 33.22
CA GLU A 143 -23.01 6.39 32.84
C GLU A 143 -23.69 7.76 33.05
N PRO A 144 -22.92 8.85 33.27
CA PRO A 144 -23.49 10.18 33.50
C PRO A 144 -24.40 10.68 32.37
N ASP A 145 -24.14 10.24 31.13
CA ASP A 145 -24.86 10.57 29.90
C ASP A 145 -25.76 9.43 29.40
N ALA A 146 -26.13 8.49 30.29
CA ALA A 146 -26.91 7.30 29.96
C ALA A 146 -28.18 7.60 29.15
N ASN A 147 -28.97 8.62 29.53
CA ASN A 147 -30.23 8.95 28.86
C ASN A 147 -30.02 9.32 27.38
N GLU A 148 -28.96 10.08 27.07
CA GLU A 148 -28.63 10.48 25.71
C GLU A 148 -28.14 9.27 24.89
N LYS A 149 -27.24 8.47 25.45
CA LYS A 149 -26.73 7.26 24.79
C LYS A 149 -27.84 6.24 24.54
N ILE A 150 -28.75 6.03 25.48
CA ILE A 150 -29.90 5.11 25.34
C ILE A 150 -30.85 5.61 24.25
N ALA A 151 -31.11 6.91 24.17
CA ALA A 151 -31.93 7.49 23.10
C ALA A 151 -31.29 7.22 21.73
N LEU A 152 -30.00 7.49 21.57
CA LEU A 152 -29.23 7.23 20.33
C LEU A 152 -29.25 5.75 19.93
N ILE A 153 -29.03 4.84 20.88
CA ILE A 153 -29.07 3.39 20.62
C ILE A 153 -30.48 2.95 20.19
N SER A 154 -31.51 3.50 20.83
CA SER A 154 -32.90 3.13 20.59
C SER A 154 -33.40 3.48 19.19
N GLU A 155 -32.82 4.50 18.53
CA GLU A 155 -33.10 4.82 17.11
C GLU A 155 -32.84 3.63 16.17
N PHE A 156 -31.91 2.75 16.54
CA PHE A 156 -31.52 1.59 15.74
C PHE A 156 -32.19 0.28 16.15
N ARG A 157 -33.11 0.29 17.12
CA ARG A 157 -33.77 -0.92 17.65
C ARG A 157 -34.41 -1.79 16.56
N ASN A 158 -34.96 -1.14 15.52
CA ASN A 158 -35.58 -1.77 14.35
C ASN A 158 -34.70 -1.72 13.08
N PHE A 159 -33.47 -1.18 13.19
CA PHE A 159 -32.51 -0.99 12.10
C PHE A 159 -31.16 -1.67 12.36
N THR A 160 -31.13 -2.73 13.16
CA THR A 160 -29.88 -3.43 13.55
C THR A 160 -29.07 -3.94 12.35
N VAL A 161 -29.74 -4.27 11.23
CA VAL A 161 -29.10 -4.70 9.97
C VAL A 161 -28.17 -3.62 9.39
N TYR A 162 -28.38 -2.34 9.73
CA TYR A 162 -27.52 -1.22 9.34
C TYR A 162 -26.06 -1.39 9.82
N PHE A 163 -25.84 -2.19 10.87
CA PHE A 163 -24.51 -2.51 11.41
C PHE A 163 -23.89 -3.78 10.85
N LYS A 164 -24.54 -4.53 9.93
CA LYS A 164 -24.05 -5.83 9.42
C LYS A 164 -22.58 -5.79 8.98
N GLY A 165 -22.22 -4.87 8.09
CA GLY A 165 -20.84 -4.74 7.60
C GLY A 165 -19.85 -4.30 8.69
N PHE A 166 -20.32 -3.53 9.68
CA PHE A 166 -19.50 -3.15 10.84
C PHE A 166 -19.25 -4.35 11.77
N HIS A 167 -20.29 -5.13 12.06
CA HIS A 167 -20.19 -6.37 12.82
C HIS A 167 -19.29 -7.40 12.14
N GLU A 168 -19.35 -7.56 10.82
CA GLU A 168 -18.42 -8.42 10.08
C GLU A 168 -16.96 -7.97 10.24
N ASN A 169 -16.70 -6.66 10.17
CA ASN A 169 -15.38 -6.09 10.43
C ASN A 169 -14.90 -6.35 11.88
N ARG A 170 -15.79 -6.23 12.88
CA ARG A 170 -15.47 -6.54 14.29
C ARG A 170 -15.26 -8.02 14.53
N ARG A 171 -16.04 -8.90 13.89
CA ARG A 171 -15.89 -10.36 13.99
C ARG A 171 -14.49 -10.82 13.55
N ASN A 172 -13.89 -10.15 12.56
CA ASN A 172 -12.51 -10.45 12.13
C ASN A 172 -11.46 -10.28 13.23
N MET A 173 -11.74 -9.49 14.29
CA MET A 173 -10.85 -9.34 15.45
C MET A 173 -10.72 -10.62 16.27
N TYR A 174 -11.75 -11.48 16.22
CA TYR A 174 -11.87 -12.71 17.00
C TYR A 174 -11.55 -13.98 16.20
N SER A 175 -10.89 -13.86 15.05
CA SER A 175 -10.51 -14.98 14.18
C SER A 175 -9.20 -15.65 14.63
N ASP A 176 -9.10 -16.97 14.50
CA ASP A 176 -7.87 -17.75 14.75
C ASP A 176 -6.95 -17.82 13.52
N GLU A 177 -7.42 -17.30 12.38
CA GLU A 177 -6.66 -17.20 11.14
C GLU A 177 -5.47 -16.23 11.28
N GLU A 178 -4.49 -16.38 10.39
CA GLU A 178 -3.30 -15.54 10.34
C GLU A 178 -3.59 -14.17 9.68
N LYS A 179 -4.50 -13.40 10.30
CA LYS A 179 -4.93 -12.08 9.82
C LYS A 179 -4.43 -10.98 10.75
N SER A 180 -3.80 -9.94 10.21
CA SER A 180 -3.25 -8.81 10.98
C SER A 180 -4.31 -8.00 11.75
N THR A 181 -5.59 -8.17 11.41
CA THR A 181 -6.73 -7.56 12.11
C THR A 181 -7.19 -8.34 13.34
N SER A 182 -6.67 -9.56 13.56
CA SER A 182 -7.02 -10.43 14.69
C SER A 182 -6.20 -10.12 15.95
N ILE A 183 -6.88 -10.16 17.11
CA ILE A 183 -6.26 -10.06 18.44
C ILE A 183 -5.27 -11.21 18.67
N ALA A 184 -5.65 -12.43 18.29
CA ALA A 184 -4.79 -13.60 18.45
C ALA A 184 -3.52 -13.48 17.59
N PHE A 185 -3.62 -12.89 16.40
CA PHE A 185 -2.45 -12.59 15.57
C PHE A 185 -1.54 -11.54 16.21
N ARG A 186 -2.10 -10.39 16.67
CA ARG A 186 -1.37 -9.32 17.38
C ARG A 186 -0.56 -9.87 18.55
N LEU A 187 -1.18 -10.75 19.35
CA LEU A 187 -0.52 -11.36 20.50
C LEU A 187 0.58 -12.35 20.08
N ILE A 188 0.28 -13.32 19.22
CA ILE A 188 1.18 -14.45 18.97
C ILE A 188 2.26 -14.17 17.90
N HIS A 189 1.94 -13.40 16.85
CA HIS A 189 2.89 -13.15 15.75
C HIS A 189 3.63 -11.83 15.86
N GLU A 190 3.12 -10.87 16.63
CA GLU A 190 3.75 -9.55 16.74
C GLU A 190 4.30 -9.28 18.14
N ASN A 191 3.49 -9.41 19.19
CA ASN A 191 3.91 -9.09 20.55
C ASN A 191 4.78 -10.18 21.21
N LEU A 192 4.45 -11.47 21.08
CA LEU A 192 5.24 -12.55 21.68
C LEU A 192 6.71 -12.59 21.18
N PRO A 193 7.03 -12.46 19.88
CA PRO A 193 8.41 -12.32 19.43
C PRO A 193 9.14 -11.12 20.04
N LYS A 194 8.48 -9.95 20.10
CA LYS A 194 9.06 -8.75 20.72
C LYS A 194 9.33 -8.95 22.21
N PHE A 195 8.42 -9.63 22.90
CA PHE A 195 8.57 -9.99 24.31
C PHE A 195 9.78 -10.90 24.50
N ILE A 196 9.94 -11.95 23.67
CA ILE A 196 11.10 -12.85 23.70
C ILE A 196 12.41 -12.11 23.44
N ASP A 197 12.45 -11.24 22.42
CA ASP A 197 13.62 -10.40 22.16
C ASP A 197 13.97 -9.54 23.39
N ASN A 198 12.96 -8.98 24.06
CA ASN A 198 13.14 -8.20 25.28
C ASN A 198 13.68 -9.02 26.44
N MET A 199 13.32 -10.30 26.58
CA MET A 199 13.91 -11.19 27.58
C MET A 199 15.42 -11.33 27.38
N GLU A 200 15.87 -11.50 26.12
CA GLU A 200 17.29 -11.58 25.80
C GLU A 200 18.04 -10.26 26.07
N VAL A 201 17.41 -9.12 25.76
CA VAL A 201 17.97 -7.81 26.10
C VAL A 201 18.04 -7.64 27.63
N PHE A 202 16.99 -8.05 28.35
CA PHE A 202 16.94 -7.93 29.80
C PHE A 202 18.06 -8.75 30.48
N ALA A 203 18.29 -9.99 30.03
CA ALA A 203 19.36 -10.83 30.53
C ALA A 203 20.76 -10.20 30.35
N LYS A 204 20.95 -9.40 29.28
CA LYS A 204 22.20 -8.67 29.06
C LYS A 204 22.34 -7.48 30.01
N ILE A 205 21.27 -6.69 30.21
CA ILE A 205 21.34 -5.51 31.09
C ILE A 205 21.52 -5.88 32.57
N GLN A 206 21.04 -7.06 33.00
CA GLN A 206 21.21 -7.55 34.38
C GLN A 206 22.69 -7.69 34.78
N ASN A 207 23.59 -7.90 33.82
CA ASN A 207 25.02 -8.06 34.06
C ASN A 207 25.80 -6.73 33.89
N THR A 208 25.13 -5.58 34.03
CA THR A 208 25.71 -4.26 33.81
C THR A 208 25.32 -3.28 34.91
N SER A 209 25.97 -2.11 34.98
CA SER A 209 25.67 -1.08 36.00
C SER A 209 24.23 -0.52 35.95
N ILE A 210 23.45 -0.85 34.92
CA ILE A 210 22.02 -0.53 34.87
C ILE A 210 21.26 -1.20 36.03
N SER A 211 21.73 -2.36 36.51
CA SER A 211 21.07 -3.11 37.59
C SER A 211 20.95 -2.33 38.90
N GLU A 212 21.83 -1.35 39.14
CA GLU A 212 21.79 -0.46 40.31
C GLU A 212 20.50 0.38 40.37
N ASN A 213 19.86 0.62 39.22
CA ASN A 213 18.64 1.42 39.12
C ASN A 213 17.37 0.56 39.17
N PHE A 214 17.49 -0.76 39.30
CA PHE A 214 16.33 -1.66 39.27
C PHE A 214 15.38 -1.44 40.44
N ASP A 215 15.89 -1.16 41.64
CA ASP A 215 15.04 -0.88 42.81
C ASP A 215 14.21 0.41 42.62
N ALA A 216 14.79 1.42 41.97
CA ALA A 216 14.08 2.65 41.63
C ALA A 216 13.00 2.41 40.58
N ILE A 217 13.32 1.70 39.49
CA ILE A 217 12.35 1.33 38.44
C ILE A 217 11.22 0.47 39.04
N GLN A 218 11.58 -0.48 39.90
CA GLN A 218 10.66 -1.35 40.61
C GLN A 218 9.64 -0.55 41.42
N LYS A 219 10.11 0.44 42.18
CA LYS A 219 9.25 1.25 43.05
C LYS A 219 8.38 2.24 42.27
N GLU A 220 8.89 2.81 41.19
CA GLU A 220 8.24 3.94 40.51
C GLU A 220 7.39 3.54 39.28
N LEU A 221 7.72 2.42 38.62
CA LEU A 221 7.13 2.02 37.34
C LEU A 221 6.49 0.63 37.32
N CYS A 222 6.93 -0.32 38.17
CA CYS A 222 6.34 -1.66 38.19
C CYS A 222 4.99 -1.68 38.93
N PRO A 223 4.04 -2.54 38.52
CA PRO A 223 2.81 -2.79 39.28
C PRO A 223 3.12 -3.34 40.68
N GLU A 224 2.28 -3.00 41.67
CA GLU A 224 2.36 -3.58 43.01
C GLU A 224 2.26 -5.12 42.93
N LEU A 225 3.16 -5.83 43.62
CA LEU A 225 3.27 -7.31 43.69
C LEU A 225 4.05 -8.04 42.59
N VAL A 226 4.72 -7.35 41.66
CA VAL A 226 5.54 -8.00 40.60
C VAL A 226 6.95 -7.45 40.60
N THR A 227 7.97 -8.31 40.63
CA THR A 227 9.37 -7.86 40.50
C THR A 227 9.77 -7.58 39.05
N LEU A 228 10.69 -6.64 38.85
CA LEU A 228 11.20 -6.26 37.53
C LEU A 228 11.81 -7.46 36.79
N CYS A 229 12.49 -8.33 37.51
CA CYS A 229 13.05 -9.57 36.96
C CYS A 229 11.97 -10.56 36.49
N GLU A 230 10.83 -10.63 37.18
CA GLU A 230 9.71 -11.48 36.76
C GLU A 230 9.06 -10.97 35.48
N MET A 231 9.02 -9.65 35.26
CA MET A 231 8.40 -9.04 34.06
C MET A 231 9.01 -9.51 32.74
N PHE A 232 10.27 -9.96 32.76
CA PHE A 232 11.01 -10.43 31.59
C PHE A 232 11.30 -11.94 31.62
N LYS A 233 10.46 -12.71 32.32
CA LYS A 233 10.38 -14.17 32.19
C LYS A 233 9.26 -14.56 31.23
N LEU A 234 9.41 -15.71 30.56
CA LEU A 234 8.45 -16.18 29.53
C LEU A 234 7.01 -16.22 30.04
N GLY A 235 6.78 -16.69 31.27
CA GLY A 235 5.45 -16.76 31.88
C GLY A 235 4.77 -15.40 32.06
N TYR A 236 5.53 -14.31 32.16
CA TYR A 236 4.98 -12.98 32.31
C TYR A 236 4.32 -12.44 31.05
N PHE A 237 4.52 -13.08 29.89
CA PHE A 237 3.77 -12.75 28.68
C PHE A 237 2.24 -12.82 28.92
N ASN A 238 1.77 -13.70 29.81
CA ASN A 238 0.37 -13.79 30.23
C ASN A 238 -0.15 -12.54 30.95
N LYS A 239 0.74 -11.67 31.44
CA LYS A 239 0.42 -10.36 32.01
C LYS A 239 0.64 -9.23 31.00
N THR A 240 0.63 -9.54 29.69
CA THR A 240 0.76 -8.58 28.57
C THR A 240 -0.29 -8.80 27.47
N LEU A 241 -1.40 -9.48 27.79
CA LEU A 241 -2.43 -9.86 26.81
C LEU A 241 -3.47 -8.75 26.57
N SER A 242 -3.77 -7.95 27.60
CA SER A 242 -4.73 -6.84 27.54
C SER A 242 -4.06 -5.48 27.27
N GLN A 243 -4.83 -4.45 26.92
CA GLN A 243 -4.24 -3.13 26.64
C GLN A 243 -3.64 -2.51 27.90
N LYS A 244 -4.34 -2.58 29.03
CA LYS A 244 -3.85 -2.07 30.32
C LYS A 244 -2.53 -2.72 30.72
N GLN A 245 -2.46 -4.03 30.54
CA GLN A 245 -1.26 -4.84 30.76
C GLN A 245 -0.09 -4.45 29.83
N ILE A 246 -0.37 -4.24 28.54
CA ILE A 246 0.63 -3.79 27.57
C ILE A 246 1.15 -2.39 27.92
N ASP A 247 0.28 -1.47 28.34
CA ASP A 247 0.69 -0.12 28.71
C ASP A 247 1.54 -0.12 29.98
N ALA A 248 1.22 -0.95 30.98
CA ALA A 248 2.06 -1.15 32.16
C ALA A 248 3.46 -1.67 31.77
N TYR A 249 3.54 -2.70 30.93
CA TYR A 249 4.81 -3.24 30.44
C TYR A 249 5.62 -2.21 29.62
N ASN A 250 4.96 -1.51 28.70
CA ASN A 250 5.59 -0.47 27.88
C ASN A 250 6.04 0.74 28.71
N THR A 251 5.34 1.05 29.80
CA THR A 251 5.70 2.13 30.74
C THR A 251 7.00 1.80 31.47
N VAL A 252 7.21 0.54 31.89
CA VAL A 252 8.51 0.12 32.47
C VAL A 252 9.66 0.26 31.47
N ILE A 253 9.40 -0.01 30.18
CA ILE A 253 10.41 0.14 29.13
C ILE A 253 10.66 1.63 28.77
N GLY A 254 9.60 2.44 28.63
CA GLY A 254 9.65 3.79 28.06
C GLY A 254 9.51 4.96 29.04
N GLY A 255 9.30 4.68 30.33
CA GLY A 255 9.08 5.66 31.38
C GLY A 255 7.72 6.36 31.30
N LYS A 256 7.39 7.17 32.32
CA LYS A 256 6.16 7.99 32.36
C LYS A 256 6.47 9.42 32.80
N THR A 257 5.67 10.37 32.36
CA THR A 257 5.72 11.76 32.85
C THR A 257 4.61 11.92 33.89
N THR A 258 4.93 12.43 35.07
CA THR A 258 3.93 12.69 36.11
C THR A 258 3.08 13.91 35.77
N SER A 259 1.97 14.09 36.47
CA SER A 259 1.10 15.28 36.36
C SER A 259 1.81 16.60 36.69
N GLU A 260 2.95 16.53 37.38
CA GLU A 260 3.82 17.66 37.74
C GLU A 260 4.93 17.89 36.70
N GLY A 261 4.89 17.21 35.54
CA GLY A 261 5.88 17.36 34.47
C GLY A 261 7.20 16.61 34.68
N LYS A 262 7.41 15.98 35.84
CA LYS A 262 8.62 15.19 36.14
C LYS A 262 8.63 13.88 35.35
N LYS A 263 9.69 13.66 34.55
CA LYS A 263 9.86 12.42 33.77
C LYS A 263 10.56 11.35 34.62
N ILE A 264 9.86 10.24 34.84
CA ILE A 264 10.42 9.01 35.41
C ILE A 264 10.98 8.16 34.26
N LYS A 265 12.26 7.80 34.36
CA LYS A 265 13.01 7.08 33.31
C LYS A 265 12.67 5.59 33.32
N GLY A 266 12.39 5.02 32.14
CA GLY A 266 12.27 3.58 31.91
C GLY A 266 13.57 2.91 31.48
N LEU A 267 13.54 1.59 31.29
CA LEU A 267 14.73 0.79 30.94
C LEU A 267 15.44 1.26 29.67
N ASN A 268 14.71 1.71 28.64
CA ASN A 268 15.32 2.20 27.40
C ASN A 268 16.10 3.49 27.58
N GLU A 269 15.71 4.33 28.54
CA GLU A 269 16.44 5.55 28.89
C GLU A 269 17.72 5.19 29.64
N TYR A 270 17.68 4.24 30.58
CA TYR A 270 18.90 3.73 31.23
C TYR A 270 19.85 3.00 30.28
N ILE A 271 19.34 2.18 29.35
CA ILE A 271 20.15 1.57 28.27
C ILE A 271 20.77 2.66 27.39
N ASN A 272 20.03 3.74 27.11
CA ASN A 272 20.54 4.86 26.33
C ASN A 272 21.68 5.59 27.04
N LEU A 273 21.57 5.78 28.37
CA LEU A 273 22.61 6.34 29.24
C LEU A 273 23.84 5.43 29.33
N TYR A 274 23.65 4.13 29.59
CA TYR A 274 24.75 3.15 29.64
C TYR A 274 25.53 3.12 28.33
N ASN A 275 24.84 3.14 27.19
CA ASN A 275 25.45 3.16 25.85
C ASN A 275 26.18 4.47 25.51
N GLN A 276 25.88 5.57 26.20
CA GLN A 276 26.65 6.81 26.07
C GLN A 276 27.96 6.72 26.85
N GLN A 277 27.95 6.06 28.00
CA GLN A 277 29.11 5.84 28.87
C GLN A 277 30.04 4.72 28.36
N HIS A 278 29.49 3.65 27.75
CA HIS A 278 30.24 2.49 27.26
C HIS A 278 30.23 2.43 25.73
N LYS A 279 31.24 3.05 25.10
CA LYS A 279 31.28 3.25 23.62
C LYS A 279 31.74 2.02 22.81
N GLN A 280 32.48 1.10 23.43
CA GLN A 280 33.04 -0.10 22.79
C GLN A 280 32.07 -1.29 22.84
N GLU A 281 31.20 -1.37 23.85
CA GLU A 281 30.22 -2.45 24.06
C GLU A 281 28.83 -1.86 24.31
N LYS A 282 28.02 -1.75 23.24
CA LYS A 282 26.66 -1.18 23.30
C LYS A 282 25.60 -2.26 23.47
N LEU A 283 24.67 -2.01 24.38
CA LEU A 283 23.48 -2.82 24.61
C LEU A 283 22.36 -2.45 23.61
N PRO A 284 21.61 -3.43 23.10
CA PRO A 284 20.42 -3.16 22.28
C PRO A 284 19.29 -2.53 23.12
N LYS A 285 18.48 -1.65 22.52
CA LYS A 285 17.25 -1.14 23.15
C LYS A 285 16.15 -2.20 23.15
N MET A 286 15.30 -2.18 24.16
CA MET A 286 14.09 -3.00 24.25
C MET A 286 12.99 -2.47 23.32
N LYS A 287 12.20 -3.38 22.79
CA LYS A 287 11.12 -3.13 21.84
C LYS A 287 9.82 -2.94 22.61
N LEU A 288 9.11 -1.84 22.37
CA LEU A 288 7.73 -1.71 22.86
C LEU A 288 6.82 -2.73 22.16
N LEU A 289 5.91 -3.31 22.96
CA LEU A 289 4.82 -4.13 22.45
C LEU A 289 3.84 -3.23 21.70
N PHE A 290 3.25 -3.75 20.63
CA PHE A 290 2.18 -3.03 19.96
C PHE A 290 0.96 -2.98 20.87
N LYS A 291 0.28 -1.82 20.86
CA LYS A 291 -1.05 -1.67 21.46
C LYS A 291 -1.99 -2.78 20.96
N GLN A 292 -2.97 -3.17 21.76
CA GLN A 292 -4.00 -4.12 21.38
C GLN A 292 -4.90 -3.56 20.25
N ILE A 293 -5.58 -4.44 19.52
CA ILE A 293 -6.58 -4.03 18.52
C ILE A 293 -7.73 -3.28 19.24
N LEU A 294 -8.17 -2.15 18.65
CA LEU A 294 -9.27 -1.29 19.12
C LEU A 294 -8.98 -0.39 20.34
N SER A 295 -7.73 -0.26 20.80
CA SER A 295 -7.40 0.68 21.89
C SER A 295 -7.28 2.14 21.44
N ASP A 296 -7.72 3.06 22.29
CA ASP A 296 -7.66 4.49 22.00
C ASP A 296 -6.23 5.03 21.95
N ARG A 297 -6.07 6.05 21.11
CA ARG A 297 -4.89 6.92 21.12
C ARG A 297 -5.16 8.16 21.96
N GLU A 298 -5.84 8.03 23.10
CA GLU A 298 -5.97 9.14 24.04
C GLU A 298 -4.63 9.38 24.74
N SER A 299 -3.84 10.29 24.18
CA SER A 299 -3.14 11.26 25.02
C SER A 299 -4.13 12.40 25.25
N ALA A 300 -4.34 12.82 26.50
CA ALA A 300 -5.09 14.02 26.87
C ALA A 300 -4.48 15.24 26.16
N SER A 301 -4.85 15.47 24.91
CA SER A 301 -4.33 16.54 24.07
C SER A 301 -5.30 17.70 24.14
N TRP A 302 -4.78 18.91 24.36
CA TRP A 302 -5.58 20.14 24.36
C TRP A 302 -6.19 20.46 22.97
N LEU A 303 -5.80 19.71 21.94
CA LEU A 303 -6.22 19.83 20.55
C LEU A 303 -7.14 18.67 20.16
N LEU A 304 -8.20 18.96 19.39
CA LEU A 304 -9.08 17.97 18.77
C LEU A 304 -8.29 16.97 17.92
N GLU A 305 -8.84 15.79 17.66
CA GLU A 305 -8.21 14.86 16.69
C GLU A 305 -8.21 15.43 15.25
N LYS A 306 -9.18 16.29 14.93
CA LYS A 306 -9.39 16.91 13.60
C LYS A 306 -10.25 18.17 13.71
N PHE A 307 -9.97 19.19 12.87
CA PHE A 307 -10.88 20.33 12.66
C PHE A 307 -11.96 20.00 11.64
N GLU A 308 -13.20 20.41 11.91
CA GLU A 308 -14.38 20.17 11.05
C GLU A 308 -14.88 21.44 10.35
N ASN A 309 -14.53 22.63 10.86
CA ASN A 309 -14.97 23.91 10.29
C ASN A 309 -13.93 25.02 10.48
N ASP A 310 -14.12 26.13 9.76
CA ASP A 310 -13.21 27.28 9.73
C ASP A 310 -13.10 27.95 11.11
N SER A 311 -14.19 28.04 11.86
CA SER A 311 -14.22 28.65 13.20
C SER A 311 -13.35 27.90 14.21
N GLN A 312 -13.29 26.56 14.14
CA GLN A 312 -12.41 25.76 14.99
C GLN A 312 -10.92 26.00 14.69
N VAL A 313 -10.57 26.17 13.41
CA VAL A 313 -9.19 26.49 12.98
C VAL A 313 -8.76 27.83 13.57
N VAL A 314 -9.58 28.85 13.35
CA VAL A 314 -9.31 30.22 13.78
C VAL A 314 -9.28 30.32 15.32
N GLY A 315 -10.25 29.70 16.01
CA GLY A 315 -10.29 29.69 17.48
C GLY A 315 -9.04 29.06 18.10
N ALA A 316 -8.56 27.95 17.54
CA ALA A 316 -7.32 27.32 18.00
C ALA A 316 -6.08 28.20 17.76
N MET A 317 -6.04 28.94 16.65
CA MET A 317 -4.97 29.90 16.36
C MET A 317 -4.96 31.08 17.33
N VAL A 318 -6.13 31.64 17.65
CA VAL A 318 -6.28 32.74 18.62
C VAL A 318 -5.80 32.30 20.01
N ASN A 319 -6.27 31.14 20.48
CA ASN A 319 -5.87 30.66 21.80
C ASN A 319 -4.35 30.38 21.87
N PHE A 320 -3.79 29.80 20.81
CA PHE A 320 -2.34 29.59 20.71
C PHE A 320 -1.57 30.91 20.71
N TRP A 321 -2.00 31.90 19.92
CA TRP A 321 -1.40 33.23 19.89
C TRP A 321 -1.38 33.87 21.27
N ASN A 322 -2.53 33.93 21.96
CA ASN A 322 -2.62 34.52 23.30
C ASN A 322 -1.64 33.85 24.27
N THR A 323 -1.54 32.53 24.20
CA THR A 323 -0.60 31.76 25.04
C THR A 323 0.85 32.14 24.76
N ILE A 324 1.29 32.14 23.49
CA ILE A 324 2.69 32.44 23.17
C ILE A 324 3.04 33.92 23.29
N HIS A 325 2.10 34.82 23.01
CA HIS A 325 2.31 36.26 23.05
C HIS A 325 2.56 36.72 24.49
N ASP A 326 1.74 36.25 25.43
CA ASP A 326 1.79 36.69 26.83
C ASP A 326 2.90 35.98 27.64
N THR A 327 3.54 34.96 27.08
CA THR A 327 4.60 34.17 27.76
C THR A 327 5.91 34.11 26.97
N VAL A 328 5.95 33.36 25.87
CA VAL A 328 7.16 33.09 25.07
C VAL A 328 7.73 34.37 24.43
N LEU A 329 6.84 35.25 23.92
CA LEU A 329 7.21 36.47 23.20
C LEU A 329 7.24 37.71 24.11
N ALA A 330 6.85 37.61 25.38
CA ALA A 330 6.78 38.72 26.33
C ALA A 330 8.16 39.29 26.69
N GLU A 331 8.18 40.52 27.21
CA GLU A 331 9.39 41.11 27.80
C GLU A 331 9.83 40.28 29.01
N GLY A 332 11.06 39.74 28.98
CA GLY A 332 11.54 38.77 29.99
C GLY A 332 11.38 37.30 29.60
N GLY A 333 10.70 36.99 28.49
CA GLY A 333 10.47 35.63 28.00
C GLY A 333 11.67 35.01 27.26
N LEU A 334 11.40 34.14 26.28
CA LEU A 334 12.42 33.35 25.57
C LEU A 334 13.52 34.20 24.92
N LYS A 335 13.16 35.40 24.44
CA LYS A 335 14.11 36.36 23.86
C LYS A 335 15.21 36.73 24.85
N THR A 336 14.86 36.94 26.12
CA THR A 336 15.80 37.36 27.17
C THR A 336 16.79 36.25 27.49
N ILE A 337 16.34 34.99 27.57
CA ILE A 337 17.19 33.81 27.82
C ILE A 337 18.21 33.62 26.69
N ILE A 338 17.77 33.75 25.43
CA ILE A 338 18.68 33.63 24.28
C ILE A 338 19.67 34.81 24.28
N ALA A 339 19.21 36.03 24.56
CA ALA A 339 20.05 37.23 24.61
C ALA A 339 21.10 37.18 25.75
N SER A 340 20.82 36.44 26.83
CA SER A 340 21.72 36.29 27.97
C SER A 340 22.59 35.01 27.90
N LEU A 341 22.62 34.29 26.77
CA LEU A 341 23.39 33.04 26.57
C LEU A 341 24.85 33.14 27.07
N GLY A 342 25.53 34.26 26.79
CA GLY A 342 26.92 34.48 27.20
C GLY A 342 27.13 34.74 28.70
N SER A 343 26.06 34.89 29.49
CA SER A 343 26.13 35.05 30.96
C SER A 343 25.96 33.74 31.73
N TYR A 344 25.64 32.63 31.04
CA TYR A 344 25.55 31.28 31.60
C TYR A 344 26.86 30.51 31.39
N GLY A 345 27.01 29.37 32.07
CA GLY A 345 28.16 28.49 31.85
C GLY A 345 28.04 27.75 30.51
N LEU A 346 28.76 28.21 29.48
CA LEU A 346 28.72 27.62 28.12
C LEU A 346 29.12 26.13 28.07
N GLU A 347 29.85 25.67 29.08
CA GLU A 347 30.30 24.31 29.34
C GLU A 347 29.12 23.40 29.68
N GLY A 348 28.07 23.97 30.27
CA GLY A 348 26.83 23.31 30.65
C GLY A 348 25.69 23.48 29.64
N ILE A 349 25.89 24.16 28.50
CA ILE A 349 24.88 24.34 27.44
C ILE A 349 25.28 23.52 26.22
N PHE A 350 24.36 22.73 25.67
CA PHE A 350 24.68 21.68 24.70
C PHE A 350 23.91 21.84 23.40
N LEU A 351 24.62 21.66 22.28
CA LEU A 351 24.03 21.55 20.94
C LEU A 351 23.93 20.09 20.52
N LYS A 352 22.76 19.70 20.05
CA LYS A 352 22.54 18.36 19.52
C LYS A 352 23.36 18.09 18.26
N ASN A 353 24.01 16.93 18.20
CA ASN A 353 24.77 16.47 17.03
C ASN A 353 23.84 15.80 16.01
N ASP A 354 23.02 16.61 15.34
CA ASP A 354 22.15 16.17 14.25
C ASP A 354 22.28 17.10 13.04
N LEU A 355 21.35 16.99 12.08
CA LEU A 355 21.33 17.84 10.89
C LEU A 355 21.23 19.34 11.21
N GLN A 356 20.74 19.73 12.39
CA GLN A 356 20.66 21.14 12.80
C GLN A 356 22.05 21.71 13.10
N LEU A 357 23.00 20.90 13.58
CA LEU A 357 24.39 21.35 13.76
C LEU A 357 25.04 21.69 12.41
N THR A 358 24.67 20.95 11.36
CA THR A 358 25.11 21.21 9.98
C THR A 358 24.51 22.53 9.45
N ASP A 359 23.23 22.80 9.74
CA ASP A 359 22.57 24.06 9.38
C ASP A 359 23.17 25.26 10.12
N ILE A 360 23.43 25.12 11.42
CA ILE A 360 24.14 26.12 12.22
C ILE A 360 25.54 26.36 11.63
N SER A 361 26.27 25.29 11.26
CA SER A 361 27.58 25.41 10.61
C SER A 361 27.50 26.25 9.33
N GLN A 362 26.54 25.97 8.46
CA GLN A 362 26.35 26.72 7.22
C GLN A 362 26.04 28.20 7.49
N LYS A 363 25.16 28.51 8.44
CA LYS A 363 24.73 29.89 8.73
C LYS A 363 25.75 30.71 9.53
N ALA A 364 26.47 30.06 10.44
CA ALA A 364 27.48 30.71 11.27
C ALA A 364 28.82 30.88 10.53
N THR A 365 29.23 29.90 9.72
CA THR A 365 30.59 29.83 9.14
C THR A 365 30.62 29.88 7.61
N GLY A 366 29.46 29.84 6.93
CA GLY A 366 29.39 29.79 5.47
C GLY A 366 29.62 28.40 4.86
N SER A 367 29.92 27.38 5.69
CA SER A 367 30.16 26.01 5.24
C SER A 367 29.45 24.98 6.12
N TRP A 368 28.66 24.10 5.51
CA TRP A 368 27.90 23.04 6.18
C TRP A 368 28.78 22.04 6.92
N SER A 369 30.02 21.82 6.45
CA SER A 369 30.93 20.82 7.04
C SER A 369 31.86 21.41 8.09
N LYS A 370 32.12 22.73 8.11
CA LYS A 370 33.19 23.36 8.91
C LYS A 370 33.16 22.96 10.39
N ILE A 371 32.05 23.16 11.12
CA ILE A 371 31.95 22.76 12.54
C ILE A 371 32.21 21.26 12.70
N SER A 372 31.61 20.42 11.85
CA SER A 372 31.79 18.96 11.93
C SER A 372 33.23 18.53 11.64
N SER A 373 33.91 19.21 10.71
CA SER A 373 35.29 18.95 10.34
C SER A 373 36.26 19.35 11.46
N GLU A 374 36.07 20.52 12.08
CA GLU A 374 36.91 20.98 13.19
C GLU A 374 36.74 20.10 14.44
N ILE A 375 35.50 19.69 14.76
CA ILE A 375 35.24 18.73 15.83
C ILE A 375 35.93 17.39 15.52
N LYS A 376 35.84 16.91 14.28
CA LYS A 376 36.54 15.67 13.87
C LYS A 376 38.05 15.81 14.00
N GLN A 377 38.66 16.93 13.60
CA GLN A 377 40.10 17.16 13.79
C GLN A 377 40.49 17.15 15.27
N LYS A 378 39.67 17.75 16.14
CA LYS A 378 39.90 17.71 17.59
C LYS A 378 39.80 16.27 18.13
N ILE A 379 38.82 15.50 17.67
CA ILE A 379 38.67 14.07 18.00
C ILE A 379 39.87 13.26 17.47
N GLU A 380 40.38 13.56 16.28
CA GLU A 380 41.57 12.92 15.68
C GLU A 380 42.81 13.17 16.52
N ALA A 381 43.04 14.42 16.94
CA ALA A 381 44.16 14.78 17.81
C ALA A 381 44.11 14.05 19.16
N MET A 382 42.90 13.86 19.72
CA MET A 382 42.69 13.09 20.96
C MET A 382 42.75 11.58 20.77
N ASN A 383 42.59 11.10 19.53
CA ASN A 383 42.51 9.68 19.20
C ASN A 383 43.43 9.38 18.00
N PRO A 384 44.76 9.36 18.20
CA PRO A 384 45.69 9.14 17.09
C PRO A 384 45.50 7.78 16.40
N GLN A 385 45.96 7.70 15.16
CA GLN A 385 45.89 6.47 14.35
C GLN A 385 46.72 5.35 14.98
N LYS A 386 46.16 4.14 15.08
CA LYS A 386 46.89 2.98 15.61
C LYS A 386 47.88 2.43 14.57
N LYS A 387 49.03 1.89 14.98
CA LYS A 387 50.11 1.38 14.10
C LYS A 387 49.67 0.35 13.03
N LYS A 388 48.59 -0.40 13.23
CA LYS A 388 48.06 -1.43 12.30
C LYS A 388 46.70 -1.06 11.68
N GLU A 389 46.20 0.15 11.93
CA GLU A 389 44.89 0.61 11.47
C GLU A 389 45.06 1.35 10.14
N SER A 390 44.33 0.93 9.10
CA SER A 390 44.32 1.64 7.82
C SER A 390 43.72 3.05 7.97
N TYR A 391 44.09 3.99 7.10
CA TYR A 391 43.54 5.35 7.16
C TYR A 391 42.01 5.37 6.97
N GLU A 392 41.45 4.48 6.13
CA GLU A 392 39.98 4.34 6.00
C GLU A 392 39.34 3.78 7.28
N SER A 393 39.95 2.77 7.91
CA SER A 393 39.46 2.26 9.20
C SER A 393 39.58 3.30 10.32
N TYR A 394 40.64 4.12 10.28
CA TYR A 394 40.83 5.26 11.16
C TYR A 394 39.75 6.32 10.96
N GLN A 395 39.52 6.76 9.73
CA GLN A 395 38.46 7.72 9.38
C GLN A 395 37.07 7.17 9.70
N GLU A 396 36.79 5.89 9.44
CA GLU A 396 35.54 5.24 9.86
C GLU A 396 35.39 5.22 11.39
N ARG A 397 36.47 4.99 12.13
CA ARG A 397 36.47 5.02 13.59
C ARG A 397 36.20 6.43 14.11
N ILE A 398 36.84 7.44 13.53
CA ILE A 398 36.62 8.85 13.85
C ILE A 398 35.20 9.28 13.49
N ASP A 399 34.67 8.87 12.33
CA ASP A 399 33.27 9.11 11.94
C ASP A 399 32.28 8.42 12.88
N LYS A 400 32.57 7.18 13.30
CA LYS A 400 31.78 6.45 14.30
C LYS A 400 31.86 7.15 15.66
N LEU A 401 33.02 7.68 16.05
CA LEU A 401 33.23 8.45 17.28
C LEU A 401 32.45 9.77 17.23
N PHE A 402 32.62 10.57 16.18
CA PHE A 402 31.87 11.81 15.95
C PHE A 402 30.35 11.54 16.03
N LYS A 403 29.85 10.55 15.29
CA LYS A 403 28.43 10.15 15.33
C LYS A 403 27.99 9.55 16.68
N SER A 404 28.93 9.10 17.52
CA SER A 404 28.62 8.58 18.86
C SER A 404 28.34 9.68 19.89
N TYR A 405 28.92 10.87 19.71
CA TYR A 405 28.60 12.04 20.52
C TYR A 405 27.23 12.56 20.08
N LYS A 406 26.24 12.54 20.97
CA LYS A 406 24.87 12.96 20.65
C LYS A 406 24.68 14.47 20.74
N SER A 407 25.60 15.16 21.40
CA SER A 407 25.63 16.61 21.55
C SER A 407 27.05 17.06 21.93
N PHE A 408 27.30 18.36 21.82
CA PHE A 408 28.55 19.02 22.17
C PHE A 408 28.25 20.30 22.95
N SER A 409 29.02 20.62 23.99
CA SER A 409 28.83 21.90 24.71
C SER A 409 29.21 23.08 23.83
N LEU A 410 28.58 24.25 24.04
CA LEU A 410 28.91 25.46 23.29
C LEU A 410 30.38 25.83 23.44
N ALA A 411 30.93 25.72 24.65
CA ALA A 411 32.34 25.95 24.90
C ALA A 411 33.26 25.02 24.10
N PHE A 412 32.95 23.73 24.03
CA PHE A 412 33.74 22.77 23.26
C PHE A 412 33.69 23.07 21.75
N VAL A 413 32.52 23.45 21.23
CA VAL A 413 32.41 23.84 19.82
C VAL A 413 33.21 25.11 19.54
N ASN A 414 33.13 26.12 20.42
CA ASN A 414 33.92 27.35 20.30
C ASN A 414 35.44 27.08 20.36
N GLU A 415 35.87 26.17 21.24
CA GLU A 415 37.27 25.73 21.31
C GLU A 415 37.73 25.09 19.99
N CYS A 416 36.89 24.23 19.41
CA CYS A 416 37.18 23.60 18.11
C CYS A 416 37.31 24.64 16.99
N LEU A 417 36.53 25.73 17.04
CA LEU A 417 36.59 26.82 16.08
C LEU A 417 37.74 27.82 16.31
N ARG A 418 38.53 27.64 17.38
CA ARG A 418 39.74 28.44 17.68
C ARG A 418 39.54 29.96 17.64
N GLY A 419 38.34 30.42 17.98
CA GLY A 419 37.99 31.84 18.00
C GLY A 419 37.64 32.45 16.63
N GLU A 420 37.54 31.67 15.55
CA GLU A 420 37.05 32.17 14.24
C GLU A 420 35.60 32.66 14.32
N TYR A 421 34.76 31.99 15.11
CA TYR A 421 33.36 32.37 15.35
C TYR A 421 32.89 31.82 16.71
N LYS A 422 32.18 32.63 17.48
CA LYS A 422 31.53 32.21 18.73
C LYS A 422 30.10 31.77 18.44
N ILE A 423 29.76 30.53 18.74
CA ILE A 423 28.47 29.94 18.37
C ILE A 423 27.30 30.61 19.11
N GLU A 424 27.50 31.13 20.31
CA GLU A 424 26.50 31.96 20.98
C GLU A 424 26.12 33.20 20.15
N ASP A 425 27.04 33.79 19.37
CA ASP A 425 26.75 34.93 18.48
C ASP A 425 25.79 34.55 17.35
N TYR A 426 25.74 33.27 16.95
CA TYR A 426 24.70 32.80 16.04
C TYR A 426 23.33 32.97 16.69
N PHE A 427 23.16 32.53 17.94
CA PHE A 427 21.88 32.59 18.65
C PHE A 427 21.48 34.01 19.05
N LEU A 428 22.45 34.85 19.46
CA LEU A 428 22.25 36.25 19.84
C LEU A 428 21.69 37.13 18.71
N LYS A 429 21.90 36.75 17.44
CA LYS A 429 21.29 37.43 16.29
C LYS A 429 19.78 37.21 16.20
N LEU A 430 19.21 36.28 16.97
CA LEU A 430 17.79 35.91 16.96
C LEU A 430 17.27 35.61 15.53
N GLY A 431 18.13 35.07 14.67
CA GLY A 431 17.85 34.76 13.27
C GLY A 431 17.92 35.95 12.30
N ALA A 432 18.28 37.15 12.76
CA ALA A 432 18.47 38.30 11.89
C ALA A 432 19.70 38.13 10.98
N VAL A 433 19.56 38.52 9.72
CA VAL A 433 20.64 38.54 8.74
C VAL A 433 20.73 39.95 8.17
N ASN A 434 21.93 40.54 8.21
CA ASN A 434 22.18 41.85 7.61
C ASN A 434 23.48 41.76 6.79
N SER A 435 23.33 41.44 5.50
CA SER A 435 24.44 41.28 4.55
C SER A 435 24.11 41.98 3.23
N SER A 436 25.13 42.23 2.41
CA SER A 436 24.97 42.87 1.09
C SER A 436 24.07 42.10 0.11
N LEU A 437 23.83 40.81 0.36
CA LEU A 437 23.02 39.92 -0.49
C LEU A 437 21.65 39.58 0.12
N LEU A 438 21.46 39.76 1.43
CA LEU A 438 20.24 39.37 2.14
C LEU A 438 20.07 40.18 3.43
N GLN A 439 18.88 40.76 3.58
CA GLN A 439 18.40 41.40 4.80
C GLN A 439 17.17 40.63 5.32
N LYS A 440 17.23 40.12 6.55
CA LYS A 440 16.16 39.38 7.22
C LYS A 440 16.00 39.89 8.64
N GLU A 441 14.77 40.23 9.03
CA GLU A 441 14.44 40.60 10.40
C GLU A 441 14.59 39.43 11.38
N ASN A 442 14.62 39.72 12.69
CA ASN A 442 14.70 38.66 13.71
C ASN A 442 13.37 37.88 13.80
N HIS A 443 13.44 36.65 14.30
CA HIS A 443 12.29 35.75 14.38
C HIS A 443 11.10 36.32 15.17
N PHE A 444 11.34 37.08 16.25
CA PHE A 444 10.28 37.65 17.08
C PHE A 444 9.51 38.76 16.34
N SER A 445 10.23 39.68 15.68
CA SER A 445 9.63 40.72 14.84
C SER A 445 8.84 40.10 13.67
N HIS A 446 9.39 39.06 13.05
CA HIS A 446 8.71 38.35 11.96
C HIS A 446 7.38 37.72 12.40
N ILE A 447 7.34 37.12 13.59
CA ILE A 447 6.11 36.54 14.16
C ILE A 447 5.06 37.63 14.41
N LEU A 448 5.45 38.79 14.97
CA LEU A 448 4.53 39.91 15.20
C LEU A 448 3.96 40.47 13.88
N ASN A 449 4.80 40.63 12.87
CA ASN A 449 4.39 41.12 11.55
C ASN A 449 3.43 40.14 10.86
N THR A 450 3.81 38.87 10.78
CA THR A 450 2.95 37.83 10.15
C THR A 450 1.64 37.61 10.90
N TYR A 451 1.62 37.80 12.23
CA TYR A 451 0.37 37.78 12.99
C TYR A 451 -0.53 38.98 12.66
N THR A 452 0.07 40.17 12.47
CA THR A 452 -0.67 41.37 12.05
C THR A 452 -1.36 41.14 10.71
N ASP A 453 -0.66 40.51 9.76
CA ASP A 453 -1.20 40.19 8.43
C ASP A 453 -2.35 39.16 8.46
N VAL A 454 -2.33 38.21 9.41
CA VAL A 454 -3.36 37.17 9.54
C VAL A 454 -4.53 37.59 10.45
N LYS A 455 -4.41 38.68 11.21
CA LYS A 455 -5.43 39.13 12.16
C LYS A 455 -6.77 39.42 11.49
N GLU A 456 -6.75 40.04 10.32
CA GLU A 456 -7.97 40.30 9.52
C GLU A 456 -8.62 39.00 9.01
N VAL A 457 -7.80 38.02 8.62
CA VAL A 457 -8.26 36.69 8.19
C VAL A 457 -8.94 35.96 9.35
N ILE A 458 -8.33 36.00 10.54
CA ILE A 458 -8.90 35.46 11.77
C ILE A 458 -10.27 36.08 12.05
N GLY A 459 -10.40 37.41 11.99
CA GLY A 459 -11.67 38.09 12.20
C GLY A 459 -12.76 37.73 11.18
N PHE A 460 -12.38 37.65 9.89
CA PHE A 460 -13.33 37.31 8.82
C PHE A 460 -13.93 35.91 8.98
N TYR A 461 -13.09 34.89 9.21
CA TYR A 461 -13.52 33.49 9.34
C TYR A 461 -14.07 33.14 10.74
N SER A 462 -13.97 34.05 11.72
CA SER A 462 -14.71 33.90 12.98
C SER A 462 -16.20 34.27 12.87
N GLU A 463 -16.58 35.11 11.90
CA GLU A 463 -17.94 35.69 11.79
C GLU A 463 -18.69 35.32 10.50
N SER A 464 -17.98 35.05 9.39
CA SER A 464 -18.57 34.80 8.06
C SER A 464 -18.77 33.32 7.75
N THR A 465 -19.82 32.99 6.98
CA THR A 465 -20.10 31.63 6.46
C THR A 465 -20.16 31.53 4.94
N ASP A 466 -19.99 32.65 4.22
CA ASP A 466 -20.26 32.72 2.77
C ASP A 466 -19.12 32.15 1.90
N THR A 467 -17.87 32.28 2.35
CA THR A 467 -16.68 31.74 1.66
C THR A 467 -15.96 30.78 2.61
N LYS A 468 -15.58 29.59 2.13
CA LYS A 468 -14.87 28.59 2.95
C LYS A 468 -13.36 28.81 2.86
N LEU A 469 -12.66 28.73 3.99
CA LEU A 469 -11.20 28.93 4.07
C LEU A 469 -10.42 28.01 3.10
N ILE A 470 -10.89 26.77 2.90
CA ILE A 470 -10.29 25.78 1.97
C ILE A 470 -10.26 26.28 0.50
N GLN A 471 -11.06 27.29 0.15
CA GLN A 471 -11.16 27.85 -1.21
C GLN A 471 -10.41 29.18 -1.36
N ASP A 472 -9.90 29.76 -0.26
CA ASP A 472 -9.22 31.05 -0.22
C ASP A 472 -7.70 30.88 -0.04
N ASN A 473 -7.00 30.77 -1.17
CA ASN A 473 -5.56 30.52 -1.19
C ASN A 473 -4.75 31.65 -0.54
N ASP A 474 -5.21 32.89 -0.64
CA ASP A 474 -4.49 34.05 -0.12
C ASP A 474 -4.53 34.06 1.42
N SER A 475 -5.71 33.77 2.00
CA SER A 475 -5.87 33.59 3.44
C SER A 475 -5.07 32.38 3.97
N ILE A 476 -5.07 31.25 3.25
CA ILE A 476 -4.25 30.08 3.61
C ILE A 476 -2.77 30.44 3.64
N GLN A 477 -2.29 31.23 2.67
CA GLN A 477 -0.90 31.65 2.62
C GLN A 477 -0.51 32.51 3.82
N LYS A 478 -1.35 33.46 4.23
CA LYS A 478 -1.14 34.29 5.43
C LYS A 478 -1.10 33.45 6.71
N ILE A 479 -2.05 32.53 6.88
CA ILE A 479 -2.07 31.58 8.00
C ILE A 479 -0.80 30.74 8.03
N LYS A 480 -0.38 30.24 6.87
CA LYS A 480 0.85 29.46 6.74
C LYS A 480 2.08 30.27 7.13
N GLN A 481 2.20 31.51 6.63
CA GLN A 481 3.34 32.38 6.92
C GLN A 481 3.48 32.62 8.43
N PHE A 482 2.39 32.89 9.14
CA PHE A 482 2.40 33.02 10.59
C PHE A 482 2.85 31.72 11.29
N LEU A 483 2.26 30.58 10.93
CA LEU A 483 2.60 29.29 11.55
C LEU A 483 4.03 28.84 11.21
N ASP A 484 4.52 29.14 10.01
CA ASP A 484 5.92 28.94 9.59
C ASP A 484 6.87 29.86 10.37
N ALA A 485 6.53 31.12 10.59
CA ALA A 485 7.35 32.06 11.37
C ALA A 485 7.57 31.56 12.81
N VAL A 486 6.52 31.02 13.44
CA VAL A 486 6.62 30.39 14.76
C VAL A 486 7.41 29.08 14.70
N LYS A 487 7.25 28.27 13.64
CA LYS A 487 8.04 27.04 13.41
C LYS A 487 9.52 27.33 13.19
N ASP A 488 9.84 28.43 12.54
CA ASP A 488 11.21 28.89 12.32
C ASP A 488 11.86 29.25 13.65
N LEU A 489 11.17 29.97 14.54
CA LEU A 489 11.64 30.23 15.91
C LEU A 489 11.83 28.92 16.68
N GLN A 490 10.87 27.99 16.59
CA GLN A 490 11.01 26.67 17.20
C GLN A 490 12.27 25.94 16.69
N ALA A 491 12.46 25.87 15.37
CA ALA A 491 13.61 25.19 14.77
C ALA A 491 14.94 25.88 15.14
N TYR A 492 14.93 27.20 15.30
CA TYR A 492 16.08 27.98 15.70
C TYR A 492 16.50 27.71 17.15
N VAL A 493 15.54 27.51 18.07
CA VAL A 493 15.79 27.31 19.51
C VAL A 493 16.06 25.84 19.84
N LYS A 494 15.44 24.91 19.13
CA LYS A 494 15.54 23.46 19.34
C LYS A 494 16.97 22.90 19.51
N PRO A 495 18.01 23.36 18.78
CA PRO A 495 19.36 22.86 18.95
C PRO A 495 19.89 23.03 20.38
N LEU A 496 19.47 24.08 21.09
CA LEU A 496 19.90 24.42 22.46
C LEU A 496 19.33 23.47 23.53
N LEU A 497 18.38 22.60 23.18
CA LEU A 497 17.85 21.57 24.10
C LEU A 497 18.82 20.41 24.32
N GLY A 498 19.85 20.31 23.48
CA GLY A 498 20.74 19.15 23.44
C GLY A 498 19.99 17.84 23.16
N ASN A 499 20.46 16.79 23.80
CA ASN A 499 19.97 15.43 23.77
C ASN A 499 19.22 15.04 25.06
N SER A 500 18.89 16.00 25.92
CA SER A 500 18.12 15.86 27.17
C SER A 500 18.77 15.05 28.30
N ASP A 501 19.90 14.37 28.07
CA ASP A 501 20.56 13.49 29.04
C ASP A 501 22.06 13.74 29.28
N GLU A 502 22.57 14.90 28.90
CA GLU A 502 23.96 15.33 29.15
C GLU A 502 24.27 15.50 30.65
N THR A 503 25.50 15.16 31.03
CA THR A 503 26.03 15.36 32.38
C THR A 503 26.64 16.76 32.52
N GLY A 504 26.39 17.45 33.63
CA GLY A 504 26.96 18.78 33.90
C GLY A 504 26.22 19.92 33.21
N LYS A 505 24.89 19.80 33.07
CA LYS A 505 24.04 20.85 32.50
C LYS A 505 24.01 22.09 33.38
N ASP A 506 23.89 23.24 32.75
CA ASP A 506 23.50 24.47 33.43
C ASP A 506 21.99 24.39 33.75
N GLU A 507 21.67 23.89 34.94
CA GLU A 507 20.28 23.68 35.39
C GLU A 507 19.47 24.98 35.44
N ARG A 508 20.13 26.13 35.58
CA ARG A 508 19.46 27.44 35.55
C ARG A 508 19.02 27.78 34.13
N PHE A 509 19.90 27.61 33.15
CA PHE A 509 19.56 27.82 31.74
C PHE A 509 18.46 26.88 31.25
N TYR A 510 18.57 25.57 31.55
CA TYR A 510 17.58 24.59 31.08
C TYR A 510 16.25 24.66 31.83
N GLY A 511 16.24 25.01 33.13
CA GLY A 511 15.01 25.26 33.88
C GLY A 511 14.16 26.33 33.21
N ASP A 512 14.78 27.45 32.85
CA ASP A 512 14.10 28.56 32.16
C ASP A 512 13.74 28.18 30.71
N LEU A 513 14.65 27.56 29.95
CA LEU A 513 14.42 27.24 28.53
C LEU A 513 13.30 26.21 28.30
N ILE A 514 13.22 25.17 29.14
CA ILE A 514 12.26 24.06 28.94
C ILE A 514 10.82 24.53 29.11
N GLU A 515 10.58 25.47 30.03
CA GLU A 515 9.26 26.06 30.27
C GLU A 515 8.72 26.72 28.99
N TYR A 516 9.48 27.66 28.42
CA TYR A 516 9.10 28.33 27.17
C TYR A 516 9.09 27.38 25.96
N TRP A 517 9.99 26.40 25.92
CA TRP A 517 10.00 25.39 24.88
C TRP A 517 8.70 24.58 24.86
N SER A 518 8.19 24.18 26.03
CA SER A 518 6.97 23.37 26.13
C SER A 518 5.75 24.09 25.53
N LEU A 519 5.65 25.41 25.75
CA LEU A 519 4.61 26.28 25.18
C LEU A 519 4.84 26.51 23.68
N LEU A 520 6.09 26.75 23.27
CA LEU A 520 6.45 26.90 21.86
C LEU A 520 6.16 25.63 21.07
N ASP A 521 6.32 24.43 21.64
CA ASP A 521 6.10 23.15 20.95
C ASP A 521 4.62 22.83 20.68
N LEU A 522 3.67 23.55 21.29
CA LEU A 522 2.24 23.48 20.94
C LEU A 522 1.98 23.84 19.48
N ILE A 523 2.90 24.56 18.81
CA ILE A 523 2.84 24.82 17.37
C ILE A 523 2.88 23.52 16.55
N THR A 524 3.56 22.46 17.01
CA THR A 524 3.68 21.20 16.26
C THR A 524 2.33 20.52 15.97
N PRO A 525 1.50 20.22 16.97
CA PRO A 525 0.18 19.65 16.71
C PRO A 525 -0.75 20.64 15.98
N LEU A 526 -0.75 21.93 16.34
CA LEU A 526 -1.57 22.95 15.67
C LEU A 526 -1.25 23.05 14.16
N TYR A 527 0.03 23.20 13.81
CA TYR A 527 0.51 23.27 12.42
C TYR A 527 0.03 22.08 11.58
N ASN A 528 0.08 20.87 12.15
CA ASN A 528 -0.38 19.67 11.46
C ASN A 528 -1.90 19.66 11.25
N MET A 529 -2.68 20.07 12.25
CA MET A 529 -4.13 20.07 12.15
C MET A 529 -4.65 21.13 11.18
N VAL A 530 -4.11 22.35 11.26
CA VAL A 530 -4.45 23.43 10.31
C VAL A 530 -4.12 22.99 8.89
N ARG A 531 -2.90 22.49 8.65
CA ARG A 531 -2.49 21.95 7.33
C ARG A 531 -3.45 20.87 6.85
N ASN A 532 -3.81 19.91 7.71
CA ASN A 532 -4.69 18.80 7.33
C ASN A 532 -6.11 19.27 6.97
N TYR A 533 -6.59 20.37 7.57
CA TYR A 533 -7.87 20.97 7.24
C TYR A 533 -7.82 21.75 5.92
N VAL A 534 -6.89 22.70 5.78
CA VAL A 534 -6.83 23.60 4.61
C VAL A 534 -6.44 22.88 3.32
N THR A 535 -5.73 21.74 3.40
CA THR A 535 -5.32 20.96 2.21
C THR A 535 -6.39 19.98 1.71
N GLN A 536 -7.59 19.99 2.29
CA GLN A 536 -8.72 19.17 1.83
C GLN A 536 -9.18 19.57 0.41
N LYS A 537 -9.98 18.71 -0.23
CA LYS A 537 -10.54 19.01 -1.55
C LYS A 537 -11.71 19.97 -1.43
N PRO A 538 -11.91 20.87 -2.40
CA PRO A 538 -13.02 21.82 -2.38
C PRO A 538 -14.38 21.16 -2.64
N TYR A 539 -14.41 19.93 -3.17
CA TYR A 539 -15.62 19.15 -3.38
C TYR A 539 -15.65 17.92 -2.47
N SER A 540 -16.85 17.55 -2.02
CA SER A 540 -17.08 16.36 -1.22
C SER A 540 -17.57 15.19 -2.08
N VAL A 541 -17.06 14.00 -1.77
CA VAL A 541 -17.56 12.72 -2.29
C VAL A 541 -18.42 11.99 -1.27
N ASP A 542 -18.60 12.60 -0.09
CA ASP A 542 -19.35 12.02 1.02
C ASP A 542 -20.81 11.91 0.64
N LYS A 543 -21.37 10.76 0.96
CA LYS A 543 -22.70 10.37 0.56
C LYS A 543 -23.33 9.58 1.68
N ILE A 544 -24.64 9.68 1.75
CA ILE A 544 -25.45 9.05 2.78
C ILE A 544 -26.18 7.88 2.14
N LYS A 545 -26.23 6.75 2.84
CA LYS A 545 -27.03 5.60 2.42
C LYS A 545 -28.49 5.92 2.69
N ILE A 546 -29.32 5.82 1.65
CA ILE A 546 -30.76 6.07 1.75
C ILE A 546 -31.49 4.74 1.88
N ASN A 547 -32.32 4.61 2.91
CA ASN A 547 -33.03 3.38 3.27
C ASN A 547 -34.54 3.47 3.01
N PHE A 548 -35.08 4.66 2.72
CA PHE A 548 -36.53 4.86 2.51
C PHE A 548 -37.36 4.27 3.66
N GLN A 549 -36.89 4.47 4.90
CA GLN A 549 -37.52 3.91 6.11
C GLN A 549 -37.70 2.37 6.07
N ASN A 550 -36.87 1.65 5.31
CA ASN A 550 -36.91 0.19 5.21
C ASN A 550 -35.52 -0.43 5.48
N PRO A 551 -35.34 -1.20 6.58
CA PRO A 551 -34.06 -1.83 6.91
C PRO A 551 -33.62 -2.92 5.91
N THR A 552 -34.55 -3.44 5.11
CA THR A 552 -34.29 -4.49 4.12
C THR A 552 -34.38 -4.02 2.67
N LEU A 553 -34.40 -2.69 2.45
CA LEU A 553 -34.40 -2.11 1.10
C LEU A 553 -33.31 -2.74 0.24
N LEU A 554 -33.68 -3.21 -0.96
CA LEU A 554 -32.75 -3.74 -1.97
C LEU A 554 -31.89 -4.95 -1.54
N ASN A 555 -32.26 -5.64 -0.44
CA ASN A 555 -31.55 -6.83 0.02
C ASN A 555 -31.58 -7.98 -0.99
N GLY A 556 -32.57 -8.03 -1.88
CA GLY A 556 -32.69 -9.02 -2.94
C GLY A 556 -33.83 -8.74 -3.89
N TRP A 557 -33.83 -9.44 -5.01
CA TRP A 557 -34.78 -9.22 -6.11
C TRP A 557 -35.85 -10.32 -6.23
N ASP A 558 -35.87 -11.30 -5.32
CA ASP A 558 -36.83 -12.42 -5.39
C ASP A 558 -38.28 -11.90 -5.39
N LEU A 559 -39.09 -12.41 -6.32
CA LEU A 559 -40.49 -12.03 -6.51
C LEU A 559 -41.28 -12.15 -5.20
N ASN A 560 -40.99 -13.17 -4.38
CA ASN A 560 -41.67 -13.40 -3.11
C ASN A 560 -41.24 -12.39 -2.02
N LYS A 561 -40.20 -11.60 -2.27
CA LYS A 561 -39.57 -10.64 -1.36
C LYS A 561 -39.67 -9.19 -1.82
N GLU A 562 -40.34 -8.91 -2.94
CA GLU A 562 -40.54 -7.53 -3.41
C GLU A 562 -41.22 -6.64 -2.35
N MET A 563 -42.20 -7.16 -1.60
CA MET A 563 -42.88 -6.39 -0.54
C MET A 563 -41.95 -6.11 0.65
N ASP A 564 -41.05 -7.04 0.97
CA ASP A 564 -40.11 -6.91 2.09
C ASP A 564 -38.97 -5.94 1.73
N ASN A 565 -38.46 -6.04 0.49
CA ASN A 565 -37.33 -5.25 0.01
C ASN A 565 -37.74 -3.97 -0.74
N THR A 566 -39.04 -3.75 -0.88
CA THR A 566 -39.73 -2.58 -1.44
C THR A 566 -39.15 -2.05 -2.75
N SER A 567 -38.66 -2.93 -3.63
CA SER A 567 -37.93 -2.53 -4.83
C SER A 567 -38.18 -3.47 -6.01
N VAL A 568 -38.25 -2.89 -7.21
CA VAL A 568 -38.48 -3.57 -8.49
C VAL A 568 -37.66 -2.89 -9.59
N ILE A 569 -37.16 -3.66 -10.55
CA ILE A 569 -36.53 -3.12 -11.77
C ILE A 569 -37.54 -3.16 -12.92
N LEU A 570 -37.65 -2.04 -13.64
CA LEU A 570 -38.47 -1.91 -14.85
C LEU A 570 -37.57 -1.59 -16.06
N ARG A 571 -37.99 -2.00 -17.25
CA ARG A 571 -37.36 -1.65 -18.53
C ARG A 571 -38.40 -1.06 -19.48
N ARG A 572 -38.01 -0.07 -20.28
CA ARG A 572 -38.85 0.52 -21.33
C ARG A 572 -37.97 1.27 -22.33
N ASP A 573 -38.22 1.12 -23.63
CA ASP A 573 -37.54 1.85 -24.71
C ASP A 573 -36.00 1.85 -24.60
N GLY A 574 -35.41 0.71 -24.23
CA GLY A 574 -33.96 0.56 -24.02
C GLY A 574 -33.40 1.26 -22.77
N LYS A 575 -34.26 1.86 -21.94
CA LYS A 575 -33.95 2.49 -20.65
C LYS A 575 -34.33 1.56 -19.49
N TYR A 576 -33.62 1.70 -18.37
CA TYR A 576 -33.82 0.91 -17.16
C TYR A 576 -34.21 1.81 -16.01
N TYR A 577 -35.07 1.31 -15.12
CA TYR A 577 -35.62 2.07 -14.01
C TYR A 577 -35.62 1.24 -12.73
N LEU A 578 -35.40 1.91 -11.62
CA LEU A 578 -35.56 1.39 -10.28
C LEU A 578 -36.83 2.00 -9.68
N ALA A 579 -37.82 1.17 -9.38
CA ALA A 579 -39.03 1.56 -8.68
C ALA A 579 -38.90 1.16 -7.20
N ILE A 580 -39.01 2.13 -6.29
CA ILE A 580 -39.02 1.91 -4.84
C ILE A 580 -40.43 2.15 -4.33
N MET A 581 -41.05 1.14 -3.73
CA MET A 581 -42.41 1.26 -3.20
C MET A 581 -42.42 2.01 -1.87
N ASN A 582 -43.38 2.91 -1.72
CA ASN A 582 -43.63 3.55 -0.44
C ASN A 582 -44.05 2.49 0.61
N ASN A 583 -43.64 2.68 1.86
CA ASN A 583 -43.99 1.79 2.98
C ASN A 583 -45.50 1.59 3.16
N LYS A 584 -46.31 2.59 2.81
CA LYS A 584 -47.78 2.49 2.86
C LYS A 584 -48.39 1.72 1.68
N SER A 585 -47.61 1.46 0.63
CA SER A 585 -48.10 0.95 -0.66
C SER A 585 -47.26 -0.22 -1.19
N ARG A 586 -46.70 -1.05 -0.31
CA ARG A 586 -45.81 -2.18 -0.66
C ARG A 586 -46.44 -3.27 -1.54
N LYS A 587 -47.76 -3.26 -1.74
CA LYS A 587 -48.52 -4.28 -2.49
C LYS A 587 -48.84 -3.90 -3.93
N VAL A 588 -48.44 -2.71 -4.40
CA VAL A 588 -48.83 -2.17 -5.72
C VAL A 588 -48.37 -3.02 -6.92
N PHE A 589 -47.32 -3.83 -6.75
CA PHE A 589 -46.83 -4.76 -7.77
C PHE A 589 -47.20 -6.23 -7.52
N LEU A 590 -48.04 -6.52 -6.51
CA LEU A 590 -48.56 -7.87 -6.26
C LEU A 590 -49.63 -8.25 -7.30
N LYS A 591 -50.50 -7.29 -7.65
CA LYS A 591 -51.48 -7.38 -8.73
C LYS A 591 -51.46 -6.05 -9.49
N TYR A 592 -51.30 -6.10 -10.79
CA TYR A 592 -51.21 -4.93 -11.65
C TYR A 592 -51.82 -5.24 -13.03
N PRO A 593 -52.36 -4.23 -13.73
CA PRO A 593 -52.86 -4.40 -15.08
C PRO A 593 -51.70 -4.76 -16.03
N SER A 594 -51.89 -5.81 -16.82
CA SER A 594 -50.94 -6.16 -17.88
C SER A 594 -51.05 -5.13 -19.00
N GLY A 595 -49.91 -4.70 -19.54
CA GLY A 595 -49.87 -3.71 -20.62
C GLY A 595 -50.23 -4.31 -21.99
N THR A 596 -50.66 -3.47 -22.93
CA THR A 596 -50.77 -3.82 -24.36
C THR A 596 -49.46 -3.49 -25.09
N ASP A 597 -49.14 -4.21 -26.18
CA ASP A 597 -47.82 -4.23 -26.85
C ASP A 597 -47.23 -2.87 -27.29
N ARG A 598 -47.97 -1.76 -27.25
CA ARG A 598 -47.53 -0.45 -27.78
C ARG A 598 -47.08 0.58 -26.73
N ASN A 599 -47.45 0.45 -25.44
CA ASN A 599 -47.09 1.46 -24.41
C ASN A 599 -47.03 0.85 -22.98
N CYS A 600 -46.04 -0.01 -22.74
CA CYS A 600 -45.88 -0.69 -21.45
C CYS A 600 -44.44 -0.59 -20.92
N TYR A 601 -44.29 -0.69 -19.59
CA TYR A 601 -43.00 -1.09 -19.01
C TYR A 601 -42.93 -2.61 -18.97
N GLU A 602 -41.72 -3.13 -18.86
CA GLU A 602 -41.43 -4.53 -18.59
C GLU A 602 -40.93 -4.66 -17.15
N LYS A 603 -41.72 -5.30 -16.29
CA LYS A 603 -41.35 -5.59 -14.90
C LYS A 603 -40.48 -6.84 -14.84
N MET A 604 -39.33 -6.74 -14.18
CA MET A 604 -38.47 -7.89 -13.89
C MET A 604 -39.15 -8.84 -12.89
N GLU A 605 -39.25 -10.12 -13.24
CA GLU A 605 -39.57 -11.22 -12.33
C GLU A 605 -38.32 -12.06 -12.11
N TYR A 606 -37.82 -12.05 -10.88
CA TYR A 606 -36.58 -12.71 -10.48
C TYR A 606 -36.89 -13.77 -9.42
N LYS A 607 -36.31 -14.96 -9.56
CA LYS A 607 -36.40 -16.06 -8.58
C LYS A 607 -35.01 -16.59 -8.26
N LEU A 608 -34.73 -16.79 -6.98
CA LEU A 608 -33.45 -17.33 -6.52
C LEU A 608 -33.64 -18.34 -5.38
N LEU A 609 -32.96 -19.47 -5.47
CA LEU A 609 -32.71 -20.40 -4.37
C LEU A 609 -31.29 -20.17 -3.84
N PRO A 610 -31.08 -19.34 -2.80
CA PRO A 610 -29.75 -18.98 -2.34
C PRO A 610 -29.16 -20.07 -1.45
N GLY A 611 -27.93 -20.53 -1.72
CA GLY A 611 -27.18 -21.40 -0.81
C GLY A 611 -27.90 -22.72 -0.50
N ALA A 612 -27.90 -23.63 -1.48
CA ALA A 612 -28.68 -24.87 -1.44
C ALA A 612 -28.34 -25.72 -0.21
N ASN A 613 -27.06 -25.78 0.16
CA ASN A 613 -26.56 -26.50 1.33
C ASN A 613 -27.18 -26.08 2.67
N LYS A 614 -27.65 -24.83 2.78
CA LYS A 614 -28.31 -24.29 3.98
C LYS A 614 -29.83 -24.26 3.82
N MET A 615 -30.31 -23.87 2.64
CA MET A 615 -31.74 -23.65 2.43
C MET A 615 -32.54 -24.94 2.28
N LEU A 616 -32.00 -25.98 1.63
CA LEU A 616 -32.70 -27.26 1.48
C LEU A 616 -32.97 -27.89 2.85
N PRO A 617 -31.97 -28.08 3.75
CA PRO A 617 -32.25 -28.62 5.08
C PRO A 617 -33.15 -27.70 5.91
N LYS A 618 -32.93 -26.38 5.84
CA LYS A 618 -33.71 -25.40 6.61
C LYS A 618 -35.21 -25.45 6.27
N VAL A 619 -35.56 -25.67 5.00
CA VAL A 619 -36.96 -25.72 4.55
C VAL A 619 -37.55 -27.12 4.71
N PHE A 620 -36.86 -28.16 4.24
CA PHE A 620 -37.42 -29.51 4.22
C PHE A 620 -37.41 -30.21 5.58
N PHE A 621 -36.52 -29.81 6.49
CA PHE A 621 -36.50 -30.31 7.87
C PHE A 621 -37.07 -29.29 8.88
N SER A 622 -37.77 -28.26 8.42
CA SER A 622 -38.39 -27.30 9.34
C SER A 622 -39.52 -27.98 10.12
N LYS A 623 -39.68 -27.64 11.40
CA LYS A 623 -40.80 -28.13 12.22
C LYS A 623 -42.16 -27.85 11.58
N SER A 624 -42.28 -26.73 10.86
CA SER A 624 -43.52 -26.31 10.19
C SER A 624 -43.86 -27.11 8.92
N ARG A 625 -42.88 -27.77 8.29
CA ARG A 625 -43.07 -28.47 6.99
C ARG A 625 -42.58 -29.92 7.00
N ILE A 626 -42.08 -30.42 8.12
CA ILE A 626 -41.56 -31.79 8.22
C ILE A 626 -42.62 -32.84 7.83
N ASN A 627 -43.87 -32.61 8.20
CA ASN A 627 -45.00 -33.48 7.85
C ASN A 627 -45.39 -33.36 6.36
N GLU A 628 -45.09 -32.24 5.72
CA GLU A 628 -45.34 -32.04 4.28
C GLU A 628 -44.35 -32.87 3.45
N PHE A 629 -43.07 -32.89 3.81
CA PHE A 629 -42.02 -33.58 3.05
C PHE A 629 -41.74 -35.01 3.51
N MET A 630 -42.21 -35.40 4.70
CA MET A 630 -42.16 -36.76 5.25
C MET A 630 -40.78 -37.45 5.12
N PRO A 631 -39.67 -36.83 5.60
CA PRO A 631 -38.40 -37.54 5.68
C PRO A 631 -38.51 -38.72 6.64
N ASN A 632 -37.90 -39.87 6.30
CA ASN A 632 -37.90 -41.01 7.21
C ASN A 632 -36.98 -40.77 8.42
N GLU A 633 -37.27 -41.41 9.55
CA GLU A 633 -36.52 -41.20 10.81
C GLU A 633 -35.04 -41.55 10.69
N ARG A 634 -34.72 -42.58 9.90
CA ARG A 634 -33.34 -43.01 9.63
C ARG A 634 -32.53 -41.92 8.91
N LEU A 635 -33.11 -41.23 7.93
CA LEU A 635 -32.49 -40.14 7.19
C LEU A 635 -32.22 -38.93 8.10
N LEU A 636 -33.18 -38.58 8.96
CA LEU A 636 -32.99 -37.50 9.94
C LEU A 636 -31.85 -37.83 10.92
N SER A 637 -31.84 -39.04 11.48
CA SER A 637 -30.77 -39.49 12.38
C SER A 637 -29.39 -39.44 11.69
N ASN A 638 -29.31 -39.87 10.43
CA ASN A 638 -28.06 -39.86 9.65
C ASN A 638 -27.63 -38.42 9.29
N TYR A 639 -28.59 -37.52 9.02
CA TYR A 639 -28.31 -36.10 8.81
C TYR A 639 -27.74 -35.43 10.07
N GLU A 640 -28.34 -35.68 11.25
CA GLU A 640 -27.86 -35.17 12.54
C GLU A 640 -26.46 -35.69 12.90
N LYS A 641 -26.21 -36.99 12.68
CA LYS A 641 -24.88 -37.61 12.82
C LYS A 641 -23.86 -37.09 11.81
N GLY A 642 -24.32 -36.44 10.74
CA GLY A 642 -23.45 -35.86 9.71
C GLY A 642 -22.80 -36.89 8.78
N THR A 643 -23.36 -38.09 8.62
CA THR A 643 -22.76 -39.17 7.79
C THR A 643 -22.70 -38.83 6.31
N HIS A 644 -23.48 -37.85 5.85
CA HIS A 644 -23.43 -37.31 4.49
C HIS A 644 -22.27 -36.32 4.24
N LYS A 645 -21.55 -35.89 5.29
CA LYS A 645 -20.47 -34.89 5.18
C LYS A 645 -19.13 -35.58 4.97
N LYS A 646 -18.50 -35.35 3.82
CA LYS A 646 -17.17 -35.87 3.46
C LYS A 646 -16.07 -35.47 4.46
N SER A 647 -16.25 -34.37 5.19
CA SER A 647 -15.32 -33.90 6.22
C SER A 647 -15.47 -34.57 7.59
N GLY A 648 -16.44 -35.49 7.77
CA GLY A 648 -16.66 -36.23 9.01
C GLY A 648 -15.94 -37.58 9.03
N THR A 649 -15.69 -38.13 10.22
CA THR A 649 -15.03 -39.45 10.41
C THR A 649 -15.91 -40.65 10.02
N CYS A 650 -17.20 -40.42 9.72
CA CYS A 650 -18.21 -41.45 9.48
C CYS A 650 -18.93 -41.23 8.13
N PHE A 651 -18.21 -40.79 7.08
CA PHE A 651 -18.82 -40.55 5.77
C PHE A 651 -19.38 -41.84 5.15
N SER A 652 -20.63 -41.81 4.69
CA SER A 652 -21.31 -42.88 3.99
C SER A 652 -21.87 -42.36 2.66
N LEU A 653 -21.43 -42.97 1.56
CA LEU A 653 -21.89 -42.59 0.21
C LEU A 653 -23.37 -42.93 0.02
N ASP A 654 -23.83 -44.08 0.53
CA ASP A 654 -25.23 -44.50 0.46
C ASP A 654 -26.15 -43.54 1.22
N ASP A 655 -25.74 -43.07 2.39
CA ASP A 655 -26.49 -42.06 3.16
C ASP A 655 -26.54 -40.73 2.41
N CYS A 656 -25.44 -40.36 1.74
CA CYS A 656 -25.37 -39.17 0.89
C CYS A 656 -26.33 -39.28 -0.30
N HIS A 657 -26.32 -40.39 -1.03
CA HIS A 657 -27.24 -40.65 -2.15
C HIS A 657 -28.70 -40.66 -1.71
N THR A 658 -28.99 -41.31 -0.59
CA THR A 658 -30.34 -41.33 0.02
C THR A 658 -30.84 -39.91 0.32
N LEU A 659 -29.96 -39.05 0.86
CA LEU A 659 -30.29 -37.65 1.14
C LEU A 659 -30.50 -36.83 -0.15
N ILE A 660 -29.69 -37.06 -1.18
CA ILE A 660 -29.85 -36.42 -2.50
C ILE A 660 -31.20 -36.78 -3.11
N ASP A 661 -31.58 -38.05 -3.12
CA ASP A 661 -32.86 -38.50 -3.67
C ASP A 661 -34.05 -37.90 -2.92
N PHE A 662 -33.95 -37.78 -1.59
CA PHE A 662 -34.95 -37.08 -0.79
C PHE A 662 -35.07 -35.60 -1.20
N PHE A 663 -33.94 -34.89 -1.38
CA PHE A 663 -33.96 -33.50 -1.81
C PHE A 663 -34.49 -33.31 -3.24
N LYS A 664 -34.13 -34.19 -4.18
CA LYS A 664 -34.69 -34.16 -5.55
C LYS A 664 -36.21 -34.30 -5.53
N LYS A 665 -36.75 -35.27 -4.78
CA LYS A 665 -38.20 -35.47 -4.62
C LYS A 665 -38.86 -34.25 -3.97
N SER A 666 -38.25 -33.71 -2.92
CA SER A 666 -38.77 -32.55 -2.18
C SER A 666 -38.77 -31.28 -3.03
N LEU A 667 -37.76 -31.07 -3.87
CA LEU A 667 -37.69 -29.95 -4.81
C LEU A 667 -38.81 -29.99 -5.85
N ASN A 668 -39.14 -31.17 -6.37
CA ASN A 668 -40.26 -31.35 -7.31
C ASN A 668 -41.63 -31.19 -6.64
N LYS A 669 -41.72 -31.49 -5.33
CA LYS A 669 -42.94 -31.31 -4.53
C LYS A 669 -43.18 -29.85 -4.12
N HIS A 670 -42.12 -29.07 -3.91
CA HIS A 670 -42.21 -27.70 -3.40
C HIS A 670 -42.94 -26.77 -4.39
N GLU A 671 -43.95 -26.05 -3.91
CA GLU A 671 -44.83 -25.19 -4.72
C GLU A 671 -44.11 -24.16 -5.62
N ASP A 672 -43.12 -23.45 -5.06
CA ASP A 672 -42.31 -22.46 -5.79
C ASP A 672 -41.12 -23.09 -6.54
N TRP A 673 -40.33 -23.93 -5.88
CA TRP A 673 -39.05 -24.40 -6.41
C TRP A 673 -39.18 -25.40 -7.56
N LYS A 674 -40.31 -26.10 -7.69
CA LYS A 674 -40.58 -26.94 -8.87
C LYS A 674 -40.55 -26.16 -10.18
N ASN A 675 -40.86 -24.85 -10.13
CA ASN A 675 -40.94 -23.99 -11.33
C ASN A 675 -39.56 -23.59 -11.90
N PHE A 676 -38.46 -23.92 -11.21
CA PHE A 676 -37.11 -23.83 -11.79
C PHE A 676 -36.87 -24.91 -12.86
N GLY A 677 -37.61 -26.02 -12.84
CA GLY A 677 -37.46 -27.09 -13.83
C GLY A 677 -36.11 -27.80 -13.75
N PHE A 678 -35.66 -28.14 -12.54
CA PHE A 678 -34.36 -28.76 -12.30
C PHE A 678 -34.16 -30.05 -13.11
N LYS A 679 -33.00 -30.17 -13.75
CA LYS A 679 -32.49 -31.36 -14.42
C LYS A 679 -31.24 -31.81 -13.68
N PHE A 680 -31.35 -32.90 -12.94
CA PHE A 680 -30.24 -33.42 -12.14
C PHE A 680 -29.55 -34.60 -12.83
N SER A 681 -28.25 -34.72 -12.61
CA SER A 681 -27.48 -35.93 -12.95
C SER A 681 -28.00 -37.16 -12.18
N ASP A 682 -27.71 -38.37 -12.67
CA ASP A 682 -28.06 -39.60 -11.96
C ASP A 682 -27.40 -39.63 -10.58
N THR A 683 -28.16 -40.01 -9.55
CA THR A 683 -27.69 -39.90 -8.16
C THR A 683 -26.40 -40.69 -7.90
N SER A 684 -26.22 -41.83 -8.59
CA SER A 684 -25.02 -42.66 -8.53
C SER A 684 -23.74 -41.94 -8.99
N THR A 685 -23.85 -40.85 -9.77
CA THR A 685 -22.68 -40.10 -10.28
C THR A 685 -22.12 -39.10 -9.28
N TYR A 686 -22.83 -38.78 -8.20
CA TYR A 686 -22.33 -37.86 -7.19
C TYR A 686 -21.39 -38.56 -6.23
N GLU A 687 -20.15 -38.07 -6.12
CA GLU A 687 -19.18 -38.54 -5.12
C GLU A 687 -19.46 -37.98 -3.72
N ASP A 688 -20.14 -36.84 -3.64
CA ASP A 688 -20.53 -36.17 -2.40
C ASP A 688 -21.66 -35.16 -2.63
N MET A 689 -22.16 -34.57 -1.54
CA MET A 689 -23.22 -33.55 -1.57
C MET A 689 -22.86 -32.28 -2.35
N SER A 690 -21.58 -31.97 -2.56
CA SER A 690 -21.18 -30.72 -3.19
C SER A 690 -21.56 -30.67 -4.67
N GLY A 691 -21.49 -31.81 -5.37
CA GLY A 691 -21.93 -31.92 -6.77
C GLY A 691 -23.41 -31.61 -6.92
N PHE A 692 -24.25 -32.24 -6.10
CA PHE A 692 -25.69 -31.99 -6.09
C PHE A 692 -26.04 -30.54 -5.74
N TYR A 693 -25.47 -29.98 -4.65
CA TYR A 693 -25.76 -28.60 -4.27
C TYR A 693 -25.36 -27.59 -5.34
N LYS A 694 -24.27 -27.83 -6.07
CA LYS A 694 -23.88 -26.99 -7.22
C LYS A 694 -24.90 -27.03 -8.35
N GLU A 695 -25.42 -28.21 -8.70
CA GLU A 695 -26.46 -28.31 -9.72
C GLU A 695 -27.74 -27.56 -9.31
N VAL A 696 -28.11 -27.64 -8.03
CA VAL A 696 -29.23 -26.85 -7.48
C VAL A 696 -28.94 -25.35 -7.57
N GLU A 697 -27.74 -24.91 -7.21
CA GLU A 697 -27.38 -23.49 -7.24
C GLU A 697 -27.30 -22.92 -8.67
N ASN A 698 -26.72 -23.68 -9.61
CA ASN A 698 -26.59 -23.28 -11.02
C ASN A 698 -27.93 -23.17 -11.76
N GLN A 699 -28.93 -23.94 -11.32
CA GLN A 699 -30.29 -23.96 -11.90
C GLN A 699 -31.31 -23.17 -11.07
N GLY A 700 -31.00 -22.89 -9.80
CA GLY A 700 -31.83 -22.17 -8.85
C GLY A 700 -31.87 -20.65 -9.05
N TYR A 701 -31.70 -20.19 -10.29
CA TYR A 701 -31.73 -18.79 -10.68
C TYR A 701 -32.52 -18.64 -11.98
N LYS A 702 -33.57 -17.80 -11.96
CA LYS A 702 -34.40 -17.50 -13.13
C LYS A 702 -34.77 -16.03 -13.16
N LEU A 703 -34.67 -15.42 -14.33
CA LEU A 703 -35.05 -14.03 -14.57
C LEU A 703 -35.90 -13.96 -15.84
N SER A 704 -37.01 -13.25 -15.78
CA SER A 704 -37.91 -12.99 -16.90
C SER A 704 -38.54 -11.60 -16.77
N PHE A 705 -39.26 -11.15 -17.80
CA PHE A 705 -39.98 -9.89 -17.77
C PHE A 705 -41.48 -10.10 -18.03
N LYS A 706 -42.32 -9.28 -17.38
CA LYS A 706 -43.76 -9.21 -17.65
C LYS A 706 -44.20 -7.79 -18.00
N PRO A 707 -45.08 -7.61 -19.00
CA PRO A 707 -45.58 -6.29 -19.36
C PRO A 707 -46.51 -5.73 -18.28
N ILE A 708 -46.32 -4.46 -17.95
CA ILE A 708 -47.14 -3.66 -17.05
C ILE A 708 -47.55 -2.35 -17.74
N ASP A 709 -48.82 -1.98 -17.59
CA ASP A 709 -49.36 -0.76 -18.20
C ASP A 709 -48.57 0.48 -17.75
N ALA A 710 -48.19 1.33 -18.71
CA ALA A 710 -47.39 2.52 -18.43
C ALA A 710 -48.18 3.58 -17.63
N THR A 711 -49.45 3.79 -17.97
CA THR A 711 -50.32 4.76 -17.29
C THR A 711 -50.50 4.39 -15.82
N TYR A 712 -50.62 3.10 -15.50
CA TYR A 712 -50.65 2.63 -14.12
C TYR A 712 -49.35 2.98 -13.36
N VAL A 713 -48.18 2.74 -13.95
CA VAL A 713 -46.89 3.06 -13.29
C VAL A 713 -46.76 4.58 -13.08
N ASP A 714 -47.08 5.37 -14.09
CA ASP A 714 -46.99 6.83 -14.04
C ASP A 714 -47.97 7.39 -12.98
N GLN A 715 -49.20 6.86 -12.89
CA GLN A 715 -50.16 7.20 -11.83
C GLN A 715 -49.61 6.89 -10.43
N LEU A 716 -48.93 5.76 -10.23
CA LEU A 716 -48.32 5.42 -8.94
C LEU A 716 -47.22 6.41 -8.53
N VAL A 717 -46.50 6.98 -9.51
CA VAL A 717 -45.48 8.03 -9.28
C VAL A 717 -46.16 9.32 -8.86
N ASP A 718 -47.18 9.76 -9.61
CA ASP A 718 -47.91 11.00 -9.35
C ASP A 718 -48.59 10.99 -7.97
N GLU A 719 -49.13 9.84 -7.56
CA GLU A 719 -49.75 9.64 -6.25
C GLU A 719 -48.73 9.43 -5.10
N GLY A 720 -47.42 9.36 -5.39
CA GLY A 720 -46.38 9.14 -4.38
C GLY A 720 -46.39 7.73 -3.76
N LYS A 721 -47.04 6.77 -4.43
CA LYS A 721 -47.09 5.35 -4.02
C LYS A 721 -45.79 4.63 -4.37
N ILE A 722 -45.09 5.08 -5.41
CA ILE A 722 -43.74 4.64 -5.76
C ILE A 722 -42.82 5.83 -6.05
N PHE A 723 -41.52 5.65 -5.80
CA PHE A 723 -40.46 6.53 -6.25
C PHE A 723 -39.77 5.86 -7.45
N LEU A 724 -39.84 6.50 -8.62
CA LEU A 724 -39.29 5.95 -9.86
C LEU A 724 -38.01 6.69 -10.24
N PHE A 725 -36.93 5.93 -10.42
CA PHE A 725 -35.64 6.47 -10.82
C PHE A 725 -35.14 5.82 -12.09
N GLN A 726 -34.74 6.60 -13.09
CA GLN A 726 -34.00 6.07 -14.24
C GLN A 726 -32.57 5.70 -13.80
N ILE A 727 -32.16 4.46 -14.08
CA ILE A 727 -30.80 3.97 -13.90
C ILE A 727 -29.97 4.49 -15.08
N TYR A 728 -29.03 5.39 -14.80
CA TYR A 728 -28.37 6.20 -15.82
C TYR A 728 -26.84 6.24 -15.69
N ASN A 729 -26.19 6.24 -16.85
CA ASN A 729 -24.83 6.72 -17.04
C ASN A 729 -24.77 7.37 -18.44
N LYS A 730 -23.62 7.97 -18.80
CA LYS A 730 -23.48 8.71 -20.06
C LYS A 730 -23.81 7.88 -21.32
N ASP A 731 -23.69 6.56 -21.28
CA ASP A 731 -23.92 5.69 -22.43
C ASP A 731 -25.41 5.52 -22.75
N PHE A 732 -26.29 5.87 -21.81
CA PHE A 732 -27.75 5.91 -22.00
C PHE A 732 -28.26 7.29 -22.46
N SER A 733 -27.36 8.25 -22.73
CA SER A 733 -27.72 9.51 -23.36
C SER A 733 -28.12 9.27 -24.82
N GLU A 734 -29.15 9.97 -25.28
CA GLU A 734 -29.56 9.98 -26.70
C GLU A 734 -28.46 10.55 -27.62
N HIS A 735 -27.50 11.31 -27.07
CA HIS A 735 -26.33 11.82 -27.79
C HIS A 735 -25.10 10.90 -27.74
N SER A 736 -25.20 9.74 -27.08
CA SER A 736 -24.09 8.79 -26.99
C SER A 736 -23.90 8.05 -28.31
N LYS A 737 -22.73 8.23 -28.95
CA LYS A 737 -22.38 7.59 -30.23
C LYS A 737 -21.17 6.66 -30.16
N GLY A 738 -20.48 6.63 -29.01
CA GLY A 738 -19.24 5.87 -28.84
C GLY A 738 -19.45 4.44 -28.35
N THR A 739 -18.37 3.66 -28.31
CA THR A 739 -18.37 2.33 -27.68
C THR A 739 -18.73 2.45 -26.19
N PRO A 740 -19.73 1.70 -25.69
CA PRO A 740 -20.13 1.77 -24.29
C PRO A 740 -19.00 1.48 -23.29
N ASN A 741 -19.19 1.91 -22.04
CA ASN A 741 -18.35 1.48 -20.94
C ASN A 741 -18.53 -0.04 -20.71
N MET A 742 -17.47 -0.70 -20.24
CA MET A 742 -17.52 -2.15 -19.99
C MET A 742 -18.63 -2.52 -19.00
N HIS A 743 -18.83 -1.68 -17.97
CA HIS A 743 -19.89 -1.88 -16.98
C HIS A 743 -21.30 -1.71 -17.54
N THR A 744 -21.47 -0.93 -18.61
CA THR A 744 -22.75 -0.82 -19.33
C THR A 744 -23.02 -2.09 -20.12
N LEU A 745 -21.99 -2.67 -20.74
CA LEU A 745 -22.11 -3.97 -21.43
C LEU A 745 -22.49 -5.07 -20.44
N TYR A 746 -21.83 -5.15 -19.28
CA TYR A 746 -22.20 -6.10 -18.22
C TYR A 746 -23.64 -5.93 -17.75
N TRP A 747 -24.10 -4.68 -17.56
CA TRP A 747 -25.47 -4.41 -17.16
C TRP A 747 -26.49 -4.87 -18.20
N LYS A 748 -26.26 -4.59 -19.48
CA LYS A 748 -27.12 -5.05 -20.57
C LYS A 748 -27.16 -6.58 -20.63
N MET A 749 -26.01 -7.24 -20.47
CA MET A 749 -25.88 -8.69 -20.54
C MET A 749 -26.66 -9.43 -19.44
N LEU A 750 -26.91 -8.81 -18.29
CA LEU A 750 -27.77 -9.41 -17.24
C LEU A 750 -29.19 -9.73 -17.74
N PHE A 751 -29.67 -9.01 -18.74
CA PHE A 751 -31.03 -9.08 -19.26
C PHE A 751 -31.09 -9.52 -20.73
N ASP A 752 -29.95 -9.91 -21.29
CA ASP A 752 -29.83 -10.38 -22.67
C ASP A 752 -30.31 -11.83 -22.78
N GLU A 753 -31.06 -12.15 -23.83
CA GLU A 753 -31.65 -13.48 -24.01
C GLU A 753 -30.59 -14.59 -24.09
N THR A 754 -29.42 -14.30 -24.66
CA THR A 754 -28.31 -15.26 -24.76
C THR A 754 -27.79 -15.63 -23.37
N ASN A 755 -27.61 -14.65 -22.49
CA ASN A 755 -27.24 -14.88 -21.10
C ASN A 755 -28.35 -15.54 -20.30
N LEU A 756 -29.63 -15.22 -20.54
CA LEU A 756 -30.73 -15.86 -19.83
C LEU A 756 -30.91 -17.34 -20.22
N GLY A 757 -30.51 -17.71 -21.43
CA GLY A 757 -30.44 -19.11 -21.88
C GLY A 757 -29.34 -19.91 -21.17
N ASP A 758 -28.13 -19.36 -21.06
CA ASP A 758 -27.03 -19.94 -20.28
C ASP A 758 -26.31 -18.89 -19.42
N VAL A 759 -26.70 -18.81 -18.16
CA VAL A 759 -26.33 -17.71 -17.26
C VAL A 759 -24.84 -17.66 -16.95
N VAL A 760 -24.17 -16.69 -17.57
CA VAL A 760 -22.80 -16.27 -17.26
C VAL A 760 -22.82 -15.12 -16.24
N TYR A 761 -23.72 -14.16 -16.44
CA TYR A 761 -23.90 -12.97 -15.61
C TYR A 761 -25.17 -13.08 -14.77
N LYS A 762 -24.99 -13.10 -13.46
CA LYS A 762 -26.07 -13.13 -12.47
C LYS A 762 -26.17 -11.80 -11.74
N LEU A 763 -27.39 -11.26 -11.68
CA LEU A 763 -27.72 -10.11 -10.82
C LEU A 763 -27.75 -10.57 -9.36
N ASN A 764 -27.08 -9.85 -8.46
CA ASN A 764 -27.10 -10.15 -7.03
C ASN A 764 -27.99 -9.16 -6.25
N GLY A 765 -28.45 -9.61 -5.07
CA GLY A 765 -29.10 -8.76 -4.07
C GLY A 765 -28.09 -7.86 -3.33
N GLU A 766 -28.49 -7.30 -2.20
CA GLU A 766 -27.68 -6.35 -1.40
C GLU A 766 -27.21 -5.13 -2.22
N ALA A 767 -28.09 -4.62 -3.07
CA ALA A 767 -27.85 -3.36 -3.77
C ALA A 767 -28.08 -2.17 -2.81
N GLU A 768 -27.48 -1.02 -3.11
CA GLU A 768 -27.53 0.15 -2.24
C GLU A 768 -27.81 1.43 -3.02
N VAL A 769 -28.60 2.32 -2.42
CA VAL A 769 -28.86 3.67 -2.91
C VAL A 769 -28.15 4.67 -2.00
N PHE A 770 -27.52 5.66 -2.60
CA PHE A 770 -26.87 6.75 -1.88
C PHE A 770 -27.35 8.09 -2.39
N PHE A 771 -27.38 9.09 -1.52
CA PHE A 771 -27.56 10.49 -1.86
C PHE A 771 -26.28 11.26 -1.58
N ARG A 772 -25.81 12.02 -2.56
CA ARG A 772 -24.66 12.91 -2.43
C ARG A 772 -25.12 14.34 -2.67
N LYS A 773 -25.06 15.18 -1.63
CA LYS A 773 -25.33 16.62 -1.72
C LYS A 773 -24.36 17.32 -2.67
N ALA A 774 -24.80 18.41 -3.29
CA ALA A 774 -23.94 19.32 -4.02
C ALA A 774 -22.86 19.88 -3.06
N SER A 775 -21.64 20.04 -3.56
CA SER A 775 -20.51 20.57 -2.79
C SER A 775 -19.76 21.69 -3.49
N ILE A 776 -20.10 21.98 -4.75
CA ILE A 776 -19.55 23.10 -5.51
C ILE A 776 -20.70 24.02 -5.86
N ASN A 777 -20.60 25.29 -5.46
CA ASN A 777 -21.46 26.34 -5.99
C ASN A 777 -20.78 26.94 -7.24
N VAL A 778 -21.55 27.21 -8.29
CA VAL A 778 -21.03 27.73 -9.57
C VAL A 778 -21.72 29.04 -9.87
N SER A 779 -20.98 30.14 -9.78
CA SER A 779 -21.45 31.47 -10.18
C SER A 779 -21.40 31.66 -11.70
N HIS A 780 -20.36 31.15 -12.37
CA HIS A 780 -20.15 31.30 -13.81
C HIS A 780 -19.60 30.00 -14.45
N PRO A 781 -19.92 29.73 -15.74
CA PRO A 781 -19.40 28.54 -16.42
C PRO A 781 -17.89 28.62 -16.61
N THR A 782 -17.21 27.47 -16.55
CA THR A 782 -15.75 27.40 -16.73
C THR A 782 -15.33 27.76 -18.15
N HIS A 783 -16.12 27.34 -19.14
CA HIS A 783 -16.02 27.81 -20.51
C HIS A 783 -17.42 28.17 -21.00
N PRO A 784 -17.74 29.46 -21.21
CA PRO A 784 -19.03 29.87 -21.73
C PRO A 784 -19.28 29.39 -23.16
N ALA A 785 -20.56 29.23 -23.52
CA ALA A 785 -20.98 28.91 -24.87
C ALA A 785 -20.46 29.92 -25.89
N ASN A 786 -20.14 29.44 -27.08
CA ASN A 786 -19.66 30.21 -28.23
C ASN A 786 -18.30 30.91 -28.03
N ILE A 787 -17.59 30.66 -26.92
CA ILE A 787 -16.23 31.13 -26.72
C ILE A 787 -15.24 30.04 -27.14
N PRO A 788 -14.19 30.38 -27.93
CA PRO A 788 -13.15 29.42 -28.30
C PRO A 788 -12.41 28.84 -27.09
N ILE A 789 -12.22 27.53 -27.09
CA ILE A 789 -11.48 26.80 -26.06
C ILE A 789 -10.23 26.20 -26.70
N LYS A 790 -9.05 26.57 -26.19
CA LYS A 790 -7.77 26.01 -26.64
C LYS A 790 -7.66 24.52 -26.27
N LYS A 791 -7.24 23.70 -27.22
CA LYS A 791 -6.96 22.28 -26.95
C LYS A 791 -5.68 22.15 -26.11
N LYS A 792 -5.67 21.19 -25.18
CA LYS A 792 -4.53 20.96 -24.25
C LYS A 792 -3.50 19.95 -24.76
N ASN A 793 -3.80 19.21 -25.82
CA ASN A 793 -2.86 18.27 -26.41
C ASN A 793 -1.76 19.05 -27.13
N LEU A 794 -0.50 18.79 -26.81
CA LEU A 794 0.66 19.49 -27.38
C LEU A 794 0.67 19.49 -28.93
N LYS A 795 0.20 18.41 -29.57
CA LYS A 795 0.12 18.31 -31.04
C LYS A 795 -0.93 19.23 -31.67
N HIS A 796 -1.93 19.64 -30.89
CA HIS A 796 -3.05 20.47 -31.34
C HIS A 796 -3.21 21.74 -30.49
N LYS A 797 -2.14 22.18 -29.81
CA LYS A 797 -2.20 23.27 -28.82
C LYS A 797 -2.69 24.60 -29.42
N ASP A 798 -2.47 24.77 -30.72
CA ASP A 798 -2.82 25.97 -31.50
C ASP A 798 -4.22 25.88 -32.13
N GLU A 799 -4.90 24.75 -31.97
CA GLU A 799 -6.27 24.57 -32.44
C GLU A 799 -7.28 24.93 -31.34
N GLU A 800 -8.37 25.56 -31.77
CA GLU A 800 -9.46 25.95 -30.88
C GLU A 800 -10.75 25.18 -31.21
N ARG A 801 -11.57 24.98 -30.18
CA ARG A 801 -12.91 24.39 -30.34
C ARG A 801 -13.95 25.33 -29.78
N ILE A 802 -14.97 25.61 -30.57
CA ILE A 802 -16.15 26.38 -30.16
C ILE A 802 -17.29 25.40 -29.86
N LEU A 803 -17.94 25.57 -28.71
CA LEU A 803 -19.09 24.76 -28.30
C LEU A 803 -20.33 25.64 -28.15
N LYS A 804 -21.47 25.19 -28.65
CA LYS A 804 -22.75 25.94 -28.58
C LYS A 804 -23.42 25.92 -27.20
N TYR A 805 -22.73 25.42 -26.18
CA TYR A 805 -23.24 25.22 -24.82
C TYR A 805 -22.13 25.38 -23.81
N ASP A 806 -22.49 25.73 -22.57
CA ASP A 806 -21.54 25.93 -21.49
C ASP A 806 -20.87 24.62 -21.04
N LEU A 807 -19.58 24.71 -20.72
CA LEU A 807 -18.86 23.68 -19.98
C LEU A 807 -18.61 24.14 -18.55
N ILE A 808 -19.14 23.36 -17.61
CA ILE A 808 -18.93 23.53 -16.18
C ILE A 808 -17.96 22.45 -15.70
N LYS A 809 -16.79 22.86 -15.21
CA LYS A 809 -15.84 21.95 -14.59
C LYS A 809 -16.49 21.28 -13.40
N ASP A 810 -16.35 19.96 -13.32
CA ASP A 810 -16.87 19.17 -12.20
C ASP A 810 -18.38 19.33 -11.94
N LYS A 811 -19.15 19.68 -12.99
CA LYS A 811 -20.63 19.83 -13.00
C LYS A 811 -21.38 18.77 -12.19
N ARG A 812 -20.90 17.53 -12.19
CA ARG A 812 -21.51 16.44 -11.43
C ARG A 812 -21.60 16.73 -9.93
N TYR A 813 -20.78 17.60 -9.34
CA TYR A 813 -20.82 17.95 -7.91
C TYR A 813 -21.54 19.27 -7.60
N THR A 814 -22.10 19.92 -8.62
CA THR A 814 -22.86 21.18 -8.48
C THR A 814 -24.35 20.94 -8.28
N VAL A 815 -24.75 19.66 -8.31
CA VAL A 815 -26.13 19.22 -8.14
C VAL A 815 -26.16 18.01 -7.22
N ASP A 816 -27.24 17.92 -6.47
CA ASP A 816 -27.58 16.74 -5.70
C ASP A 816 -27.72 15.53 -6.62
N GLN A 817 -27.25 14.38 -6.14
CA GLN A 817 -27.19 13.19 -6.97
C GLN A 817 -27.49 11.91 -6.18
N PHE A 818 -28.49 11.17 -6.66
CA PHE A 818 -28.71 9.78 -6.26
C PHE A 818 -27.76 8.84 -7.01
N GLN A 819 -27.26 7.82 -6.31
CA GLN A 819 -26.35 6.82 -6.85
C GLN A 819 -26.86 5.42 -6.52
N PHE A 820 -26.78 4.52 -7.49
CA PHE A 820 -27.16 3.12 -7.34
C PHE A 820 -25.93 2.23 -7.47
N HIS A 821 -25.70 1.41 -6.47
CA HIS A 821 -24.63 0.42 -6.42
C HIS A 821 -25.25 -0.97 -6.45
N VAL A 822 -24.93 -1.75 -7.48
CA VAL A 822 -25.56 -3.05 -7.70
C VAL A 822 -24.52 -4.13 -7.96
N PRO A 823 -24.43 -5.17 -7.10
CA PRO A 823 -23.48 -6.26 -7.30
C PRO A 823 -23.98 -7.25 -8.36
N ILE A 824 -23.03 -7.86 -9.06
CA ILE A 824 -23.23 -8.92 -10.04
C ILE A 824 -22.18 -10.02 -9.84
N THR A 825 -22.48 -11.23 -10.30
CA THR A 825 -21.52 -12.34 -10.42
C THR A 825 -21.34 -12.68 -11.88
N MET A 826 -20.09 -12.77 -12.33
CA MET A 826 -19.71 -13.19 -13.69
C MET A 826 -19.13 -14.60 -13.62
N ASN A 827 -19.25 -15.36 -14.72
CA ASN A 827 -18.98 -16.79 -14.77
C ASN A 827 -19.72 -17.54 -13.65
N PHE A 828 -21.01 -17.22 -13.48
CA PHE A 828 -21.83 -17.68 -12.36
C PHE A 828 -21.80 -19.21 -12.19
N LYS A 829 -21.86 -19.96 -13.30
CA LYS A 829 -21.87 -21.43 -13.31
C LYS A 829 -20.48 -22.09 -13.26
N ALA A 830 -19.39 -21.32 -13.16
CA ALA A 830 -18.05 -21.86 -13.15
C ALA A 830 -17.73 -22.59 -11.83
N ASN A 831 -17.01 -23.71 -11.94
CA ASN A 831 -16.80 -24.65 -10.82
C ASN A 831 -15.38 -24.66 -10.23
N GLY A 832 -14.45 -23.89 -10.79
CA GLY A 832 -13.05 -23.87 -10.33
C GLY A 832 -12.84 -23.09 -9.03
N ASN A 833 -11.84 -23.50 -8.27
CA ASN A 833 -11.45 -22.90 -6.98
C ASN A 833 -10.65 -21.58 -7.12
N GLY A 834 -10.43 -21.09 -8.34
CA GLY A 834 -9.67 -19.88 -8.62
C GLY A 834 -8.17 -20.07 -8.84
N ASN A 835 -7.62 -21.28 -8.67
CA ASN A 835 -6.24 -21.61 -9.02
C ASN A 835 -6.19 -22.33 -10.37
N ILE A 836 -5.56 -21.69 -11.35
CA ILE A 836 -5.45 -22.17 -12.73
C ILE A 836 -4.01 -22.51 -13.13
N ASN A 837 -3.06 -22.46 -12.18
CA ASN A 837 -1.64 -22.64 -12.47
C ASN A 837 -1.34 -23.99 -13.15
N GLN A 838 -1.94 -25.07 -12.65
CA GLN A 838 -1.73 -26.40 -13.21
C GLN A 838 -2.27 -26.48 -14.64
N LYS A 839 -3.48 -25.96 -14.88
CA LYS A 839 -4.07 -25.89 -16.22
C LYS A 839 -3.20 -25.07 -17.18
N ALA A 840 -2.64 -23.95 -16.73
CA ALA A 840 -1.69 -23.15 -17.50
C ALA A 840 -0.40 -23.93 -17.82
N ILE A 841 0.17 -24.63 -16.84
CA ILE A 841 1.35 -25.50 -17.05
C ILE A 841 1.05 -26.60 -18.08
N ASP A 842 -0.12 -27.25 -17.99
CA ASP A 842 -0.49 -28.33 -18.89
C ASP A 842 -0.68 -27.85 -20.33
N TYR A 843 -1.27 -26.66 -20.52
CA TYR A 843 -1.29 -25.97 -21.81
C TYR A 843 0.13 -25.71 -22.34
N LEU A 844 0.97 -25.06 -21.53
CA LEU A 844 2.33 -24.65 -21.90
C LEU A 844 3.25 -25.84 -22.23
N ARG A 845 3.00 -27.01 -21.66
CA ARG A 845 3.74 -28.25 -21.96
C ARG A 845 3.54 -28.70 -23.41
N SER A 846 2.32 -28.56 -23.93
CA SER A 846 1.97 -28.94 -25.30
C SER A 846 2.05 -27.81 -26.33
N ALA A 847 2.13 -26.55 -25.88
CA ALA A 847 2.12 -25.40 -26.76
C ALA A 847 3.46 -25.23 -27.52
N SER A 848 3.39 -25.16 -28.85
CA SER A 848 4.53 -24.94 -29.74
C SER A 848 4.82 -23.46 -30.01
N ASP A 849 3.81 -22.60 -29.97
CA ASP A 849 3.88 -21.18 -30.35
C ASP A 849 3.60 -20.24 -29.16
N THR A 850 4.37 -20.40 -28.09
CA THR A 850 4.27 -19.55 -26.90
C THR A 850 5.32 -18.45 -26.94
N HIS A 851 4.87 -17.20 -26.97
CA HIS A 851 5.73 -16.03 -26.79
C HIS A 851 5.86 -15.63 -25.32
N ILE A 852 6.83 -14.76 -25.03
CA ILE A 852 7.09 -14.27 -23.69
C ILE A 852 7.15 -12.75 -23.71
N ILE A 853 6.36 -12.11 -22.84
CA ILE A 853 6.41 -10.67 -22.59
C ILE A 853 7.21 -10.43 -21.32
N GLY A 854 8.41 -9.86 -21.44
CA GLY A 854 9.20 -9.38 -20.32
C GLY A 854 8.86 -7.92 -20.03
N ILE A 855 8.66 -7.59 -18.75
CA ILE A 855 8.36 -6.21 -18.33
C ILE A 855 9.35 -5.77 -17.25
N ASP A 856 10.16 -4.77 -17.58
CA ASP A 856 11.06 -4.11 -16.64
C ASP A 856 10.43 -2.86 -16.03
N ARG A 857 10.86 -2.51 -14.82
CA ARG A 857 10.27 -1.49 -13.95
C ARG A 857 11.33 -0.51 -13.47
N GLY A 858 11.35 0.67 -14.09
CA GLY A 858 12.32 1.72 -13.83
C GLY A 858 11.72 3.06 -13.39
N GLU A 859 12.60 4.02 -13.10
CA GLU A 859 12.24 5.42 -12.81
C GLU A 859 12.33 6.32 -14.05
N ARG A 860 13.15 5.91 -15.03
CA ARG A 860 13.31 6.55 -16.35
C ARG A 860 12.20 6.11 -17.28
N ASN A 861 12.10 4.81 -17.52
CA ASN A 861 10.91 4.20 -18.09
C ASN A 861 10.06 3.63 -16.96
N LEU A 862 8.83 4.15 -16.80
CA LEU A 862 7.90 3.66 -15.76
C LEU A 862 7.71 2.15 -15.89
N LEU A 863 7.55 1.70 -17.14
CA LEU A 863 7.55 0.31 -17.57
C LEU A 863 8.20 0.24 -18.95
N TYR A 864 9.04 -0.77 -19.16
CA TYR A 864 9.57 -1.11 -20.49
C TYR A 864 9.14 -2.53 -20.84
N LEU A 865 8.72 -2.74 -22.08
CA LEU A 865 8.17 -4.01 -22.54
C LEU A 865 9.01 -4.57 -23.68
N VAL A 866 9.29 -5.87 -23.63
CA VAL A 866 9.89 -6.64 -24.73
C VAL A 866 9.08 -7.93 -24.91
N VAL A 867 8.66 -8.20 -26.14
CA VAL A 867 8.05 -9.48 -26.55
C VAL A 867 9.10 -10.28 -27.30
N ILE A 868 9.31 -11.53 -26.90
CA ILE A 868 10.16 -12.49 -27.61
C ILE A 868 9.37 -13.72 -28.05
N ASP A 869 9.81 -14.35 -29.13
CA ASP A 869 9.34 -15.68 -29.52
C ASP A 869 9.97 -16.80 -28.68
N GLY A 870 9.59 -18.05 -28.97
CA GLY A 870 10.13 -19.24 -28.29
C GLY A 870 11.64 -19.47 -28.49
N ASN A 871 12.26 -18.79 -29.45
CA ASN A 871 13.70 -18.86 -29.74
C ASN A 871 14.48 -17.67 -29.15
N GLY A 872 13.79 -16.70 -28.53
CA GLY A 872 14.38 -15.51 -27.95
C GLY A 872 14.56 -14.35 -28.94
N LYS A 873 13.99 -14.42 -30.15
CA LYS A 873 14.01 -13.29 -31.09
C LYS A 873 13.04 -12.22 -30.60
N ILE A 874 13.48 -10.96 -30.60
CA ILE A 874 12.62 -9.81 -30.27
C ILE A 874 11.57 -9.63 -31.38
N CYS A 875 10.29 -9.63 -30.99
CA CYS A 875 9.15 -9.35 -31.86
C CYS A 875 8.69 -7.89 -31.74
N GLU A 876 8.65 -7.36 -30.51
CA GLU A 876 8.30 -5.96 -30.22
C GLU A 876 9.10 -5.48 -29.00
N GLN A 877 9.62 -4.25 -29.03
CA GLN A 877 10.24 -3.60 -27.86
C GLN A 877 9.87 -2.11 -27.83
N PHE A 878 9.39 -1.61 -26.68
CA PHE A 878 9.08 -0.18 -26.53
C PHE A 878 8.88 0.24 -25.07
N SER A 879 9.07 1.53 -24.81
CA SER A 879 8.71 2.16 -23.54
C SER A 879 7.20 2.39 -23.45
N LEU A 880 6.64 2.21 -22.26
CA LEU A 880 5.26 2.57 -21.96
C LEU A 880 5.14 3.97 -21.34
N ASN A 881 6.19 4.79 -21.35
CA ASN A 881 6.09 6.19 -20.88
C ASN A 881 5.05 6.98 -21.68
N GLU A 882 5.04 6.78 -23.00
CA GLU A 882 4.10 7.37 -23.93
C GLU A 882 3.17 6.29 -24.47
N ILE A 883 1.86 6.57 -24.43
CA ILE A 883 0.84 5.65 -24.93
C ILE A 883 0.18 6.28 -26.14
N GLU A 884 0.25 5.55 -27.26
CA GLU A 884 -0.50 5.85 -28.47
C GLU A 884 -1.87 5.16 -28.47
N VAL A 885 -2.90 5.91 -28.82
CA VAL A 885 -4.28 5.42 -28.97
C VAL A 885 -4.79 5.87 -30.34
N GLU A 886 -5.33 4.93 -31.11
CA GLU A 886 -5.99 5.24 -32.38
C GLU A 886 -7.51 5.38 -32.16
N TYR A 887 -8.08 6.48 -32.65
CA TYR A 887 -9.52 6.72 -32.63
C TYR A 887 -9.97 7.36 -33.94
N ASN A 888 -10.93 6.73 -34.63
CA ASN A 888 -11.42 7.15 -35.94
C ASN A 888 -10.31 7.35 -37.00
N GLY A 889 -9.25 6.53 -36.97
CA GLY A 889 -8.12 6.63 -37.90
C GLY A 889 -7.07 7.68 -37.52
N GLU A 890 -7.30 8.48 -36.48
CA GLU A 890 -6.32 9.44 -35.96
C GLU A 890 -5.54 8.86 -34.77
N LYS A 891 -4.22 9.07 -34.75
CA LYS A 891 -3.34 8.65 -33.65
C LYS A 891 -3.14 9.76 -32.64
N TYR A 892 -3.57 9.51 -31.40
CA TYR A 892 -3.36 10.38 -30.26
C TYR A 892 -2.28 9.81 -29.37
N SER A 893 -1.30 10.62 -29.00
CA SER A 893 -0.23 10.20 -28.12
C SER A 893 -0.24 10.98 -26.80
N THR A 894 0.02 10.30 -25.68
CA THR A 894 0.06 10.91 -24.35
C THR A 894 1.28 10.39 -23.58
N ASN A 895 2.23 11.28 -23.30
CA ASN A 895 3.38 11.00 -22.43
C ASN A 895 2.96 11.08 -20.95
N TYR A 896 2.69 9.92 -20.36
CA TYR A 896 2.29 9.81 -18.95
C TYR A 896 3.46 10.02 -17.98
N HIS A 897 4.70 9.76 -18.40
CA HIS A 897 5.87 10.00 -17.56
C HIS A 897 6.03 11.49 -17.26
N ASP A 898 5.96 12.33 -18.29
CA ASP A 898 6.01 13.78 -18.14
C ASP A 898 4.85 14.31 -17.32
N LEU A 899 3.62 13.85 -17.60
CA LEU A 899 2.45 14.24 -16.82
C LEU A 899 2.60 13.86 -15.35
N LEU A 900 3.17 12.69 -15.04
CA LEU A 900 3.44 12.26 -13.66
C LEU A 900 4.56 13.07 -13.00
N ASN A 901 5.64 13.40 -13.73
CA ASN A 901 6.72 14.26 -13.24
C ASN A 901 6.20 15.67 -12.91
N VAL A 902 5.44 16.29 -13.83
CA VAL A 902 4.81 17.60 -13.63
C VAL A 902 3.89 17.53 -12.41
N LYS A 903 3.04 16.49 -12.30
CA LYS A 903 2.14 16.31 -11.17
C LYS A 903 2.87 16.13 -9.84
N GLU A 904 3.97 15.39 -9.82
CA GLU A 904 4.81 15.20 -8.64
C GLU A 904 5.43 16.53 -8.18
N ASN A 905 5.94 17.34 -9.11
CA ASN A 905 6.47 18.67 -8.82
C ASN A 905 5.38 19.64 -8.33
N GLU A 906 4.22 19.70 -8.99
CA GLU A 906 3.06 20.49 -8.54
C GLU A 906 2.62 20.08 -7.13
N ARG A 907 2.63 18.78 -6.81
CA ARG A 907 2.28 18.28 -5.47
C ARG A 907 3.32 18.64 -4.43
N LYS A 908 4.61 18.59 -4.79
CA LYS A 908 5.69 19.03 -3.91
C LYS A 908 5.53 20.51 -3.58
N GLN A 909 5.26 21.34 -4.59
CA GLN A 909 4.96 22.76 -4.41
C GLN A 909 3.70 22.98 -3.58
N ALA A 910 2.58 22.32 -3.91
CA ALA A 910 1.31 22.45 -3.17
C ALA A 910 1.45 22.04 -1.70
N ARG A 911 2.26 21.02 -1.39
CA ARG A 911 2.58 20.67 0.01
C ARG A 911 3.39 21.74 0.71
N GLN A 912 4.35 22.33 0.00
CA GLN A 912 5.18 23.40 0.52
C GLN A 912 4.40 24.71 0.68
N SER A 913 3.31 24.92 -0.06
CA SER A 913 2.44 26.10 0.00
C SER A 913 1.09 25.87 0.71
N TRP A 914 0.81 24.66 1.19
CA TRP A 914 -0.48 24.23 1.77
C TRP A 914 -1.70 24.41 0.86
N GLN A 915 -1.48 24.43 -0.44
CA GLN A 915 -2.55 24.44 -1.42
C GLN A 915 -3.16 23.05 -1.58
N SER A 916 -4.34 22.99 -2.20
CA SER A 916 -5.03 21.72 -2.46
C SER A 916 -4.13 20.77 -3.27
N ILE A 917 -3.77 19.64 -2.65
CA ILE A 917 -2.83 18.69 -3.25
C ILE A 917 -3.59 17.84 -4.28
N ALA A 918 -3.38 18.16 -5.56
CA ALA A 918 -4.02 17.42 -6.64
C ALA A 918 -3.63 15.93 -6.65
N ASN A 919 -4.59 15.05 -6.96
CA ASN A 919 -4.42 13.62 -6.78
C ASN A 919 -3.58 12.97 -7.90
N ILE A 920 -2.35 12.55 -7.58
CA ILE A 920 -1.51 11.77 -8.53
C ILE A 920 -2.04 10.34 -8.71
N LYS A 921 -2.79 9.82 -7.74
CA LYS A 921 -3.32 8.44 -7.77
C LYS A 921 -4.24 8.23 -8.97
N ASP A 922 -5.06 9.21 -9.32
CA ASP A 922 -6.03 9.11 -10.41
C ASP A 922 -5.33 9.14 -11.77
N LEU A 923 -4.29 9.98 -11.92
CA LEU A 923 -3.44 10.00 -13.12
C LEU A 923 -2.72 8.66 -13.31
N LYS A 924 -2.18 8.07 -12.22
CA LYS A 924 -1.61 6.72 -12.26
C LYS A 924 -2.65 5.66 -12.63
N GLU A 925 -3.90 5.78 -12.18
CA GLU A 925 -4.97 4.85 -12.58
C GLU A 925 -5.29 4.97 -14.06
N GLY A 926 -5.32 6.19 -14.58
CA GLY A 926 -5.44 6.45 -16.02
C GLY A 926 -4.31 5.78 -16.81
N TYR A 927 -3.05 6.08 -16.45
CA TYR A 927 -1.87 5.48 -17.07
C TYR A 927 -1.92 3.94 -17.05
N LEU A 928 -2.10 3.34 -15.86
CA LEU A 928 -2.10 1.89 -15.72
C LEU A 928 -3.25 1.23 -16.49
N SER A 929 -4.41 1.89 -16.61
CA SER A 929 -5.52 1.34 -17.39
C SER A 929 -5.16 1.17 -18.86
N GLN A 930 -4.37 2.09 -19.43
CA GLN A 930 -3.90 2.01 -20.82
C GLN A 930 -2.82 0.94 -20.98
N VAL A 931 -1.84 0.92 -20.08
CA VAL A 931 -0.79 -0.09 -20.07
C VAL A 931 -1.36 -1.50 -20.02
N ILE A 932 -2.31 -1.75 -19.11
CA ILE A 932 -2.91 -3.07 -18.94
C ILE A 932 -3.70 -3.47 -20.18
N HIS A 933 -4.38 -2.51 -20.83
CA HIS A 933 -5.05 -2.77 -22.09
C HIS A 933 -4.04 -3.25 -23.16
N LYS A 934 -2.93 -2.54 -23.34
CA LYS A 934 -1.89 -2.88 -24.32
C LYS A 934 -1.24 -4.24 -24.03
N ILE A 935 -0.88 -4.52 -22.78
CA ILE A 935 -0.33 -5.82 -22.38
C ILE A 935 -1.33 -6.93 -22.63
N SER A 936 -2.61 -6.73 -22.29
CA SER A 936 -3.65 -7.74 -22.52
C SER A 936 -3.84 -8.04 -24.01
N GLU A 937 -3.76 -7.04 -24.88
CA GLU A 937 -3.80 -7.23 -26.33
C GLU A 937 -2.60 -8.05 -26.82
N LEU A 938 -1.39 -7.74 -26.36
CA LEU A 938 -0.19 -8.49 -26.72
C LEU A 938 -0.23 -9.94 -26.23
N MET A 939 -0.73 -10.18 -25.01
CA MET A 939 -0.90 -11.52 -24.47
C MET A 939 -1.79 -12.39 -25.37
N VAL A 940 -2.92 -11.85 -25.85
CA VAL A 940 -3.83 -12.59 -26.73
C VAL A 940 -3.29 -12.67 -28.16
N LYS A 941 -2.67 -11.61 -28.68
CA LYS A 941 -2.07 -11.59 -30.03
C LYS A 941 -1.00 -12.66 -30.20
N TYR A 942 -0.18 -12.90 -29.17
CA TYR A 942 0.99 -13.79 -29.23
C TYR A 942 0.84 -15.07 -28.39
N ASN A 943 -0.35 -15.35 -27.85
CA ASN A 943 -0.57 -16.44 -26.86
C ASN A 943 0.47 -16.44 -25.73
N ALA A 944 0.86 -15.25 -25.28
CA ALA A 944 2.08 -15.05 -24.52
C ALA A 944 1.89 -15.21 -23.00
N ILE A 945 2.95 -15.68 -22.34
CA ILE A 945 3.10 -15.51 -20.89
C ILE A 945 3.70 -14.13 -20.58
N VAL A 946 3.43 -13.59 -19.39
CA VAL A 946 4.08 -12.37 -18.90
C VAL A 946 5.03 -12.73 -17.77
N VAL A 947 6.26 -12.25 -17.86
CA VAL A 947 7.31 -12.49 -16.88
C VAL A 947 7.69 -11.17 -16.22
N LEU A 948 7.65 -11.17 -14.89
CA LEU A 948 7.92 -10.03 -14.03
C LEU A 948 9.05 -10.37 -13.06
N GLU A 949 9.79 -9.37 -12.62
CA GLU A 949 10.73 -9.57 -11.51
C GLU A 949 10.00 -9.77 -10.18
N ASP A 950 10.55 -10.60 -9.31
CA ASP A 950 10.16 -10.66 -7.91
C ASP A 950 10.91 -9.59 -7.12
N LEU A 951 10.24 -8.47 -6.85
CA LEU A 951 10.83 -7.34 -6.13
C LEU A 951 10.66 -7.52 -4.62
N ASN A 952 11.78 -7.60 -3.90
CA ASN A 952 11.77 -7.68 -2.44
C ASN A 952 11.08 -6.46 -1.79
N ALA A 953 10.34 -6.69 -0.69
CA ALA A 953 9.60 -5.64 0.02
C ALA A 953 10.48 -4.48 0.56
N GLY A 954 11.77 -4.71 0.80
CA GLY A 954 12.73 -3.66 1.17
C GLY A 954 13.04 -2.70 0.02
N PHE A 955 13.18 -3.22 -1.20
CA PHE A 955 13.42 -2.44 -2.41
C PHE A 955 12.22 -1.56 -2.75
N MET A 956 11.01 -2.12 -2.68
CA MET A 956 9.77 -1.35 -2.88
C MET A 956 9.64 -0.23 -1.84
N ARG A 957 9.91 -0.50 -0.56
CA ARG A 957 9.87 0.51 0.52
C ARG A 957 10.86 1.65 0.30
N GLY A 958 12.08 1.36 -0.15
CA GLY A 958 13.08 2.39 -0.45
C GLY A 958 12.62 3.40 -1.51
N ARG A 959 11.80 2.94 -2.48
CA ARG A 959 11.29 3.74 -3.60
C ARG A 959 9.88 4.29 -3.41
N GLN A 960 9.22 4.04 -2.28
CA GLN A 960 7.92 4.65 -1.97
C GLN A 960 7.98 6.19 -1.89
N LYS A 961 9.17 6.75 -1.66
CA LYS A 961 9.42 8.20 -1.67
C LYS A 961 9.33 8.81 -3.08
N VAL A 962 9.42 8.00 -4.13
CA VAL A 962 9.28 8.44 -5.54
C VAL A 962 7.80 8.34 -5.91
N GLU A 963 7.14 9.49 -5.99
CA GLU A 963 5.68 9.51 -6.11
C GLU A 963 5.17 9.13 -7.48
N LYS A 964 6.00 9.08 -8.52
CA LYS A 964 5.60 8.53 -9.82
C LYS A 964 5.60 7.01 -9.90
N GLN A 965 6.19 6.29 -8.95
CA GLN A 965 6.31 4.81 -8.99
C GLN A 965 4.94 4.10 -9.11
N VAL A 966 4.86 3.04 -9.92
CA VAL A 966 3.60 2.31 -10.18
C VAL A 966 3.62 0.81 -9.90
N TYR A 967 4.75 0.24 -9.46
CA TYR A 967 5.03 -1.21 -9.51
C TYR A 967 3.97 -2.11 -8.87
N GLN A 968 3.66 -1.93 -7.59
CA GLN A 968 2.71 -2.82 -6.89
C GLN A 968 1.28 -2.62 -7.40
N LYS A 969 0.92 -1.38 -7.78
CA LYS A 969 -0.41 -1.07 -8.30
C LYS A 969 -0.61 -1.63 -9.70
N PHE A 970 0.44 -1.61 -10.52
CA PHE A 970 0.49 -2.25 -11.84
C PHE A 970 0.18 -3.75 -11.73
N GLU A 971 0.93 -4.49 -10.91
CA GLU A 971 0.73 -5.94 -10.75
C GLU A 971 -0.70 -6.29 -10.32
N LYS A 972 -1.19 -5.64 -9.26
CA LYS A 972 -2.55 -5.87 -8.77
C LYS A 972 -3.59 -5.66 -9.88
N LYS A 973 -3.46 -4.55 -10.62
CA LYS A 973 -4.42 -4.19 -11.67
C LYS A 973 -4.34 -5.12 -12.89
N LEU A 974 -3.14 -5.58 -13.25
CA LEU A 974 -2.95 -6.59 -14.29
C LEU A 974 -3.63 -7.91 -13.89
N ILE A 975 -3.36 -8.42 -12.69
CA ILE A 975 -3.99 -9.65 -12.19
C ILE A 975 -5.53 -9.49 -12.13
N GLU A 976 -6.04 -8.39 -11.55
CA GLU A 976 -7.49 -8.12 -11.47
C GLU A 976 -8.16 -8.06 -12.84
N LYS A 977 -7.46 -7.59 -13.88
CA LYS A 977 -7.96 -7.57 -15.25
C LYS A 977 -7.90 -8.95 -15.89
N LEU A 978 -6.82 -9.70 -15.71
CA LEU A 978 -6.64 -11.06 -16.23
C LEU A 978 -7.54 -12.09 -15.53
N ASN A 979 -8.06 -11.79 -14.35
CA ASN A 979 -9.12 -12.56 -13.70
C ASN A 979 -10.43 -12.58 -14.52
N TYR A 980 -10.68 -11.51 -15.28
CA TYR A 980 -11.85 -11.40 -16.17
C TYR A 980 -11.57 -10.41 -17.31
N LEU A 981 -10.97 -10.93 -18.38
CA LEU A 981 -10.53 -10.14 -19.53
C LEU A 981 -11.55 -10.24 -20.68
N VAL A 982 -12.25 -9.12 -20.89
CA VAL A 982 -13.13 -8.85 -22.03
C VAL A 982 -12.56 -7.72 -22.89
N PHE A 983 -12.62 -7.89 -24.21
CA PHE A 983 -12.36 -6.87 -25.22
C PHE A 983 -13.70 -6.36 -25.78
N LYS A 984 -13.95 -5.05 -25.66
CA LYS A 984 -15.27 -4.45 -25.96
C LYS A 984 -15.74 -4.63 -27.40
N LYS A 985 -14.81 -4.78 -28.34
CA LYS A 985 -15.07 -4.89 -29.78
C LYS A 985 -15.14 -6.35 -30.25
N GLN A 986 -14.80 -7.31 -29.38
CA GLN A 986 -14.87 -8.73 -29.69
C GLN A 986 -16.34 -9.19 -29.68
N SER A 987 -16.72 -10.07 -30.61
CA SER A 987 -18.04 -10.69 -30.60
C SER A 987 -18.29 -11.42 -29.27
N SER A 988 -19.55 -11.38 -28.80
CA SER A 988 -19.93 -11.89 -27.47
C SER A 988 -19.55 -13.35 -27.26
N ASP A 989 -19.76 -14.18 -28.29
CA ASP A 989 -19.62 -15.64 -28.25
C ASP A 989 -18.20 -16.15 -28.58
N LEU A 990 -17.27 -15.24 -28.90
CA LEU A 990 -15.88 -15.61 -29.15
C LEU A 990 -15.03 -15.49 -27.88
N PRO A 991 -13.91 -16.23 -27.75
CA PRO A 991 -12.96 -16.04 -26.65
C PRO A 991 -12.52 -14.57 -26.50
N GLY A 992 -12.60 -14.05 -25.27
CA GLY A 992 -12.39 -12.64 -24.96
C GLY A 992 -13.60 -11.73 -25.19
N GLY A 993 -14.71 -12.28 -25.66
CA GLY A 993 -16.04 -11.66 -25.72
C GLY A 993 -16.73 -11.61 -24.36
N LEU A 994 -17.96 -11.09 -24.31
CA LEU A 994 -18.72 -10.95 -23.07
C LEU A 994 -19.12 -12.31 -22.49
N MET A 995 -19.53 -13.29 -23.30
CA MET A 995 -19.95 -14.61 -22.81
C MET A 995 -18.77 -15.54 -22.52
N HIS A 996 -17.63 -15.32 -23.19
CA HIS A 996 -16.43 -16.14 -23.05
C HIS A 996 -15.20 -15.31 -22.66
N ALA A 997 -15.32 -14.56 -21.57
CA ALA A 997 -14.22 -13.76 -21.04
C ALA A 997 -13.02 -14.64 -20.65
N TYR A 998 -11.81 -14.19 -20.99
CA TYR A 998 -10.57 -14.86 -20.62
C TYR A 998 -10.32 -14.78 -19.10
N GLN A 999 -9.80 -15.87 -18.53
CA GLN A 999 -9.30 -15.98 -17.16
C GLN A 999 -7.87 -16.53 -17.19
N LEU A 1000 -6.90 -15.61 -17.26
CA LEU A 1000 -5.47 -15.91 -17.49
C LEU A 1000 -4.60 -15.79 -16.23
N ALA A 1001 -5.19 -15.42 -15.08
CA ALA A 1001 -4.50 -15.36 -13.80
C ALA A 1001 -5.33 -16.07 -12.71
N ASN A 1002 -4.72 -16.43 -11.58
CA ASN A 1002 -5.47 -16.94 -10.44
C ASN A 1002 -6.32 -15.84 -9.81
N LYS A 1003 -7.44 -16.21 -9.19
CA LYS A 1003 -8.28 -15.30 -8.41
C LYS A 1003 -7.42 -14.57 -7.37
N PHE A 1004 -7.36 -13.24 -7.48
CA PHE A 1004 -6.53 -12.44 -6.59
C PHE A 1004 -7.13 -12.34 -5.19
N GLU A 1005 -6.37 -12.76 -4.18
CA GLU A 1005 -6.73 -12.60 -2.77
C GLU A 1005 -5.83 -11.55 -2.11
N SER A 1006 -4.51 -11.78 -2.12
CA SER A 1006 -3.52 -10.86 -1.57
C SER A 1006 -2.15 -11.10 -2.21
N PHE A 1007 -1.21 -10.17 -2.02
CA PHE A 1007 0.19 -10.39 -2.39
C PHE A 1007 0.88 -11.44 -1.52
N ASN A 1008 0.39 -11.70 -0.30
CA ASN A 1008 0.99 -12.70 0.60
C ASN A 1008 0.69 -14.13 0.16
N THR A 1009 -0.44 -14.35 -0.52
CA THR A 1009 -0.84 -15.65 -1.07
C THR A 1009 -0.37 -15.84 -2.52
N LEU A 1010 0.22 -14.80 -3.13
CA LEU A 1010 0.76 -14.86 -4.47
C LEU A 1010 2.10 -15.61 -4.48
N GLY A 1011 2.14 -16.74 -5.16
CA GLY A 1011 3.37 -17.51 -5.37
C GLY A 1011 4.22 -16.97 -6.54
N LYS A 1012 5.14 -17.82 -7.04
CA LYS A 1012 5.96 -17.51 -8.23
C LYS A 1012 5.21 -17.57 -9.56
N GLN A 1013 3.94 -17.97 -9.53
CA GLN A 1013 3.07 -18.08 -10.69
C GLN A 1013 1.62 -17.73 -10.33
N SER A 1014 0.95 -17.02 -11.24
CA SER A 1014 -0.50 -16.81 -11.25
C SER A 1014 -1.03 -16.93 -12.68
N GLY A 1015 -1.48 -18.12 -13.06
CA GLY A 1015 -1.85 -18.47 -14.43
C GLY A 1015 -0.68 -18.25 -15.41
N PHE A 1016 -0.86 -17.28 -16.30
CA PHE A 1016 0.12 -16.87 -17.33
C PHE A 1016 1.11 -15.81 -16.84
N LEU A 1017 1.07 -15.43 -15.57
CA LEU A 1017 2.04 -14.53 -14.95
C LEU A 1017 3.10 -15.34 -14.18
N PHE A 1018 4.37 -15.06 -14.45
CA PHE A 1018 5.51 -15.69 -13.78
C PHE A 1018 6.44 -14.66 -13.14
N TYR A 1019 6.99 -15.00 -11.98
CA TYR A 1019 7.85 -14.13 -11.18
C TYR A 1019 9.26 -14.69 -11.06
N ILE A 1020 10.26 -13.97 -11.57
CA ILE A 1020 11.66 -14.41 -11.63
C ILE A 1020 12.60 -13.51 -10.82
N PRO A 1021 13.78 -14.00 -10.38
CA PRO A 1021 14.75 -13.16 -9.69
C PRO A 1021 15.32 -12.05 -10.59
N ALA A 1022 15.38 -10.81 -10.08
CA ALA A 1022 15.94 -9.63 -10.77
C ALA A 1022 17.47 -9.66 -11.00
N TRP A 1023 18.17 -10.71 -10.56
CA TRP A 1023 19.63 -10.74 -10.58
C TRP A 1023 20.18 -10.75 -12.02
N ASN A 1024 21.02 -9.76 -12.35
CA ASN A 1024 21.67 -9.56 -13.65
C ASN A 1024 20.72 -9.67 -14.86
N THR A 1025 19.63 -8.89 -14.85
CA THR A 1025 18.73 -8.70 -16.01
C THR A 1025 19.15 -7.49 -16.84
N SER A 1026 19.36 -6.32 -16.23
CA SER A 1026 19.73 -5.10 -16.97
C SER A 1026 21.25 -4.93 -17.21
N LYS A 1027 22.09 -5.41 -16.27
CA LYS A 1027 23.56 -5.30 -16.35
C LYS A 1027 24.20 -6.58 -16.90
N MET A 1028 23.81 -6.94 -18.12
CA MET A 1028 24.35 -8.09 -18.85
C MET A 1028 24.50 -7.74 -20.31
N ASP A 1029 25.57 -8.19 -20.96
CA ASP A 1029 25.68 -8.17 -22.42
C ASP A 1029 24.66 -9.17 -23.03
N PRO A 1030 23.66 -8.70 -23.81
CA PRO A 1030 22.63 -9.59 -24.36
C PRO A 1030 23.16 -10.58 -25.40
N VAL A 1031 24.31 -10.29 -26.03
CA VAL A 1031 24.89 -11.10 -27.11
C VAL A 1031 25.80 -12.18 -26.55
N THR A 1032 26.68 -11.83 -25.60
CA THR A 1032 27.68 -12.77 -25.07
C THR A 1032 27.28 -13.39 -23.72
N GLY A 1033 26.33 -12.80 -23.00
CA GLY A 1033 25.99 -13.20 -21.63
C GLY A 1033 27.02 -12.76 -20.58
N PHE A 1034 27.95 -11.86 -20.94
CA PHE A 1034 28.94 -11.33 -20.01
C PHE A 1034 28.28 -10.49 -18.90
N VAL A 1035 28.77 -10.67 -17.68
CA VAL A 1035 28.37 -9.91 -16.49
C VAL A 1035 29.60 -9.63 -15.64
N ASN A 1036 29.65 -8.46 -15.00
CA ASN A 1036 30.69 -8.17 -14.03
C ASN A 1036 30.46 -8.94 -12.72
N LEU A 1037 31.34 -9.91 -12.41
CA LEU A 1037 31.34 -10.67 -11.15
C LEU A 1037 32.45 -10.27 -10.17
N PHE A 1038 33.29 -9.30 -10.52
CA PHE A 1038 34.39 -8.83 -9.68
C PHE A 1038 33.87 -8.03 -8.46
N ASP A 1039 34.65 -8.07 -7.37
CA ASP A 1039 34.51 -7.13 -6.26
C ASP A 1039 35.62 -6.06 -6.38
N VAL A 1040 35.35 -5.02 -7.16
CA VAL A 1040 36.30 -3.94 -7.47
C VAL A 1040 36.18 -2.81 -6.44
N LYS A 1041 36.87 -2.98 -5.32
CA LYS A 1041 37.11 -1.94 -4.31
C LYS A 1041 38.60 -1.88 -3.98
N TYR A 1042 39.18 -0.68 -4.00
CA TYR A 1042 40.53 -0.47 -3.47
C TYR A 1042 40.50 -0.67 -1.94
N GLU A 1043 41.47 -1.41 -1.41
CA GLU A 1043 41.65 -1.61 0.04
C GLU A 1043 43.07 -1.28 0.48
N SER A 1044 44.06 -1.81 -0.24
CA SER A 1044 45.48 -1.53 -0.05
C SER A 1044 46.23 -1.78 -1.35
N VAL A 1045 47.46 -1.27 -1.44
CA VAL A 1045 48.39 -1.56 -2.53
C VAL A 1045 48.58 -3.07 -2.69
N ASP A 1046 48.83 -3.81 -1.60
CA ASP A 1046 49.04 -5.26 -1.66
C ASP A 1046 47.82 -6.01 -2.19
N LYS A 1047 46.61 -5.61 -1.79
CA LYS A 1047 45.37 -6.22 -2.31
C LYS A 1047 45.13 -5.86 -3.76
N ALA A 1048 45.45 -4.63 -4.17
CA ALA A 1048 45.36 -4.21 -5.56
C ALA A 1048 46.35 -4.99 -6.45
N LYS A 1049 47.59 -5.15 -6.00
CA LYS A 1049 48.59 -6.00 -6.67
C LYS A 1049 48.12 -7.44 -6.77
N SER A 1050 47.65 -8.02 -5.65
CA SER A 1050 47.10 -9.38 -5.63
C SER A 1050 45.87 -9.55 -6.54
N PHE A 1051 45.10 -8.49 -6.78
CA PHE A 1051 44.00 -8.50 -7.73
C PHE A 1051 44.51 -8.50 -9.19
N PHE A 1052 45.38 -7.56 -9.55
CA PHE A 1052 45.90 -7.45 -10.92
C PHE A 1052 46.86 -8.59 -11.31
N SER A 1053 47.53 -9.23 -10.34
CA SER A 1053 48.41 -10.37 -10.59
C SER A 1053 47.68 -11.63 -11.07
N LYS A 1054 46.37 -11.74 -10.82
CA LYS A 1054 45.52 -12.87 -11.21
C LYS A 1054 45.05 -12.83 -12.67
N PHE A 1055 45.23 -11.71 -13.37
CA PHE A 1055 44.90 -11.63 -14.80
C PHE A 1055 45.91 -12.45 -15.60
N ASP A 1056 45.47 -13.14 -16.65
CA ASP A 1056 46.37 -13.89 -17.53
C ASP A 1056 47.31 -12.95 -18.28
N SER A 1057 46.76 -11.83 -18.78
CA SER A 1057 47.53 -10.77 -19.43
C SER A 1057 46.82 -9.43 -19.35
N ILE A 1058 47.61 -8.36 -19.23
CA ILE A 1058 47.18 -6.96 -19.40
C ILE A 1058 48.06 -6.38 -20.51
N ARG A 1059 47.47 -5.88 -21.60
CA ARG A 1059 48.23 -5.36 -22.74
C ARG A 1059 47.49 -4.22 -23.45
N TYR A 1060 48.25 -3.39 -24.17
CA TYR A 1060 47.71 -2.41 -25.08
C TYR A 1060 47.74 -2.95 -26.52
N ASN A 1061 46.59 -2.97 -27.19
CA ASN A 1061 46.45 -3.38 -28.58
C ASN A 1061 46.54 -2.14 -29.48
N VAL A 1062 47.67 -1.99 -30.17
CA VAL A 1062 47.96 -0.83 -31.03
C VAL A 1062 47.04 -0.77 -32.24
N GLU A 1063 46.70 -1.92 -32.85
CA GLU A 1063 45.84 -1.97 -34.04
C GLU A 1063 44.40 -1.54 -33.74
N ARG A 1064 43.90 -1.89 -32.56
CA ARG A 1064 42.53 -1.58 -32.13
C ARG A 1064 42.43 -0.32 -31.25
N ASP A 1065 43.56 0.27 -30.89
CA ASP A 1065 43.68 1.37 -29.92
C ASP A 1065 42.88 1.13 -28.62
N MET A 1066 43.18 0.03 -27.93
CA MET A 1066 42.49 -0.33 -26.69
C MET A 1066 43.34 -1.20 -25.76
N PHE A 1067 43.08 -1.10 -24.47
CA PHE A 1067 43.64 -1.99 -23.47
C PHE A 1067 42.80 -3.27 -23.36
N GLU A 1068 43.46 -4.41 -23.20
CA GLU A 1068 42.87 -5.74 -23.08
C GLU A 1068 43.29 -6.38 -21.75
N TRP A 1069 42.32 -6.86 -20.97
CA TRP A 1069 42.53 -7.64 -19.76
C TRP A 1069 41.95 -9.03 -19.96
N LYS A 1070 42.83 -10.02 -20.13
CA LYS A 1070 42.46 -11.43 -20.23
C LYS A 1070 42.47 -12.05 -18.83
N PHE A 1071 41.42 -12.78 -18.48
CA PHE A 1071 41.31 -13.42 -17.17
C PHE A 1071 40.41 -14.66 -17.21
N ASN A 1072 40.60 -15.51 -16.20
CA ASN A 1072 39.70 -16.58 -15.83
C ASN A 1072 38.99 -16.25 -14.52
N TYR A 1073 37.65 -16.25 -14.49
CA TYR A 1073 36.88 -15.89 -13.30
C TYR A 1073 37.12 -16.81 -12.08
N ASP A 1074 37.52 -18.07 -12.27
CA ASP A 1074 37.74 -19.01 -11.16
C ASP A 1074 38.85 -18.54 -10.21
N GLU A 1075 39.81 -17.75 -10.72
CA GLU A 1075 40.88 -17.14 -9.93
C GLU A 1075 40.39 -15.96 -9.04
N PHE A 1076 39.22 -15.41 -9.34
CA PHE A 1076 38.69 -14.21 -8.69
C PHE A 1076 37.46 -14.51 -7.82
N THR A 1077 36.57 -15.39 -8.26
CA THR A 1077 35.28 -15.58 -7.60
C THR A 1077 34.65 -16.94 -7.88
N LYS A 1078 34.08 -17.54 -6.83
CA LYS A 1078 33.24 -18.74 -6.95
C LYS A 1078 31.88 -18.47 -7.61
N LYS A 1079 31.52 -17.21 -7.88
CA LYS A 1079 30.23 -16.85 -8.48
C LYS A 1079 30.09 -17.33 -9.93
N ALA A 1080 31.21 -17.59 -10.61
CA ALA A 1080 31.25 -18.06 -12.00
C ALA A 1080 31.33 -19.59 -12.13
N GLU A 1081 31.36 -20.32 -11.01
CA GLU A 1081 31.54 -21.77 -11.00
C GLU A 1081 30.47 -22.49 -11.87
N GLY A 1082 30.94 -23.26 -12.85
CA GLY A 1082 30.09 -23.98 -13.81
C GLY A 1082 29.47 -23.09 -14.90
N THR A 1083 30.10 -21.95 -15.23
CA THR A 1083 29.71 -21.02 -16.31
C THR A 1083 30.93 -20.67 -17.17
N LYS A 1084 30.83 -19.78 -18.16
CA LYS A 1084 32.00 -19.32 -18.93
C LYS A 1084 32.91 -18.45 -18.05
N THR A 1085 34.14 -18.88 -17.84
CA THR A 1085 35.08 -18.22 -16.93
C THR A 1085 36.17 -17.44 -17.65
N ASP A 1086 36.58 -17.85 -18.85
CA ASP A 1086 37.57 -17.13 -19.67
C ASP A 1086 36.94 -15.95 -20.42
N TRP A 1087 37.45 -14.74 -20.16
CA TRP A 1087 37.01 -13.51 -20.79
C TRP A 1087 38.18 -12.60 -21.12
N THR A 1088 37.98 -11.72 -22.10
CA THR A 1088 38.88 -10.59 -22.37
C THR A 1088 38.05 -9.33 -22.41
N VAL A 1089 38.22 -8.47 -21.40
CA VAL A 1089 37.56 -7.16 -21.36
C VAL A 1089 38.46 -6.10 -21.98
N CYS A 1090 37.86 -5.13 -22.66
CA CYS A 1090 38.54 -4.10 -23.41
C CYS A 1090 38.07 -2.71 -22.99
N SER A 1091 38.93 -1.69 -23.12
CA SER A 1091 38.59 -0.28 -22.85
C SER A 1091 37.68 0.37 -23.91
N TYR A 1092 36.85 -0.42 -24.60
CA TYR A 1092 36.00 0.03 -25.70
C TYR A 1092 34.83 0.91 -25.23
N GLY A 1093 34.60 1.99 -25.98
CA GLY A 1093 33.49 2.93 -25.82
C GLY A 1093 33.60 3.86 -24.62
N ASN A 1094 32.84 4.96 -24.65
CA ASN A 1094 32.80 5.93 -23.57
C ASN A 1094 31.96 5.45 -22.39
N ARG A 1095 32.20 6.02 -21.21
CA ARG A 1095 31.42 5.79 -19.98
C ARG A 1095 30.94 7.09 -19.37
N ILE A 1096 29.82 7.02 -18.64
CA ILE A 1096 29.32 8.13 -17.85
C ILE A 1096 29.72 7.94 -16.39
N ILE A 1097 30.41 8.93 -15.82
CA ILE A 1097 30.66 9.02 -14.39
C ILE A 1097 29.61 9.93 -13.73
N THR A 1098 29.13 9.52 -12.57
CA THR A 1098 28.25 10.32 -11.72
C THR A 1098 29.03 10.72 -10.47
N PHE A 1099 29.19 12.01 -10.23
CA PHE A 1099 30.03 12.54 -9.14
C PHE A 1099 29.35 13.70 -8.42
N ARG A 1100 29.88 14.06 -7.25
CA ARG A 1100 29.44 15.23 -6.48
C ARG A 1100 30.27 16.41 -6.96
N ASN A 1101 29.65 17.36 -7.65
CA ASN A 1101 30.35 18.50 -8.24
C ASN A 1101 30.56 19.60 -7.19
N PRO A 1102 31.81 19.89 -6.76
CA PRO A 1102 32.11 20.92 -5.78
C PRO A 1102 31.63 22.32 -6.22
N ASP A 1103 31.75 22.63 -7.51
CA ASP A 1103 31.38 23.91 -8.10
C ASP A 1103 29.86 24.15 -8.10
N LYS A 1104 29.08 23.07 -8.04
CA LYS A 1104 27.61 23.10 -7.91
C LYS A 1104 27.17 22.78 -6.48
N ASN A 1105 27.92 23.23 -5.48
CA ASN A 1105 27.63 23.01 -4.07
C ASN A 1105 27.43 21.51 -3.73
N SER A 1106 28.32 20.65 -4.27
CA SER A 1106 28.25 19.20 -4.14
C SER A 1106 26.93 18.57 -4.61
N GLN A 1107 26.23 19.18 -5.57
CA GLN A 1107 25.12 18.52 -6.26
C GLN A 1107 25.63 17.37 -7.15
N TRP A 1108 24.77 16.40 -7.42
CA TRP A 1108 25.10 15.31 -8.34
C TRP A 1108 25.23 15.86 -9.76
N ASP A 1109 26.31 15.49 -10.45
CA ASP A 1109 26.58 15.86 -11.82
C ASP A 1109 27.12 14.66 -12.61
N ASN A 1110 27.11 14.79 -13.94
CA ASN A 1110 27.52 13.75 -14.87
C ASN A 1110 28.63 14.24 -15.80
N LYS A 1111 29.56 13.36 -16.13
CA LYS A 1111 30.59 13.60 -17.14
C LYS A 1111 30.81 12.34 -17.96
N GLU A 1112 31.00 12.50 -19.26
CA GLU A 1112 31.41 11.42 -20.15
C GLU A 1112 32.95 11.32 -20.19
N ILE A 1113 33.47 10.10 -20.22
CA ILE A 1113 34.90 9.82 -20.26
C ILE A 1113 35.24 8.82 -21.37
N ASN A 1114 36.39 9.03 -22.03
CA ASN A 1114 37.01 8.06 -22.91
C ASN A 1114 37.99 7.19 -22.08
N LEU A 1115 37.71 5.90 -21.98
CA LEU A 1115 38.47 5.00 -21.12
C LEU A 1115 39.93 4.82 -21.58
N THR A 1116 40.14 4.53 -22.87
CA THR A 1116 41.49 4.31 -23.43
C THR A 1116 42.39 5.52 -23.15
N GLU A 1117 41.92 6.72 -23.44
CA GLU A 1117 42.72 7.94 -23.24
C GLU A 1117 43.03 8.21 -21.77
N ASN A 1118 42.07 8.00 -20.86
CA ASN A 1118 42.33 8.20 -19.43
C ASN A 1118 43.32 7.17 -18.86
N ILE A 1119 43.32 5.93 -19.39
CA ILE A 1119 44.31 4.92 -18.99
C ILE A 1119 45.70 5.24 -19.57
N LYS A 1120 45.79 5.73 -20.82
CA LYS A 1120 47.06 6.24 -21.39
C LYS A 1120 47.64 7.35 -20.53
N LEU A 1121 46.83 8.35 -20.16
CA LEU A 1121 47.24 9.46 -19.29
C LEU A 1121 47.69 8.98 -17.91
N LEU A 1122 47.02 7.98 -17.34
CA LEU A 1122 47.45 7.37 -16.08
C LEU A 1122 48.83 6.72 -16.22
N PHE A 1123 49.03 5.89 -17.26
CA PHE A 1123 50.29 5.18 -17.47
C PHE A 1123 51.44 6.12 -17.82
N GLU A 1124 51.20 7.13 -18.65
CA GLU A 1124 52.17 8.19 -18.94
C GLU A 1124 52.62 8.92 -17.67
N ARG A 1125 51.66 9.33 -16.81
CA ARG A 1125 51.96 10.06 -15.57
C ARG A 1125 52.82 9.25 -14.59
N PHE A 1126 52.73 7.92 -14.63
CA PHE A 1126 53.53 7.02 -13.78
C PHE A 1126 54.69 6.35 -14.53
N GLY A 1127 54.99 6.78 -15.76
CA GLY A 1127 56.14 6.32 -16.54
C GLY A 1127 56.07 4.86 -17.01
N ILE A 1128 54.86 4.33 -17.24
CA ILE A 1128 54.65 2.96 -17.73
C ILE A 1128 54.65 2.95 -19.26
N ASP A 1129 55.55 2.17 -19.86
CA ASP A 1129 55.61 1.98 -21.31
C ASP A 1129 54.48 1.06 -21.79
N LEU A 1130 53.71 1.52 -22.78
CA LEU A 1130 52.59 0.75 -23.35
C LEU A 1130 53.05 -0.49 -24.14
N SER A 1131 54.31 -0.51 -24.57
CA SER A 1131 54.89 -1.63 -25.32
C SER A 1131 55.46 -2.75 -24.43
N SER A 1132 55.64 -2.48 -23.13
CA SER A 1132 56.20 -3.43 -22.17
C SER A 1132 55.12 -4.37 -21.58
N ASN A 1133 55.53 -5.31 -20.71
CA ASN A 1133 54.58 -6.16 -20.00
C ASN A 1133 53.86 -5.35 -18.91
N LEU A 1134 52.71 -4.76 -19.28
CA LEU A 1134 51.93 -3.92 -18.38
C LEU A 1134 51.57 -4.60 -17.06
N LYS A 1135 51.41 -5.92 -17.04
CA LYS A 1135 51.12 -6.64 -15.81
C LYS A 1135 52.29 -6.53 -14.83
N ASP A 1136 53.52 -6.73 -15.29
CA ASP A 1136 54.73 -6.67 -14.47
C ASP A 1136 55.00 -5.22 -14.01
N GLU A 1137 54.85 -4.25 -14.92
CA GLU A 1137 54.96 -2.81 -14.60
C GLU A 1137 53.99 -2.38 -13.49
N ILE A 1138 52.72 -2.83 -13.55
CA ILE A 1138 51.72 -2.59 -12.52
C ILE A 1138 52.15 -3.24 -11.18
N MET A 1139 52.81 -4.41 -11.21
CA MET A 1139 53.28 -5.08 -9.99
C MET A 1139 54.46 -4.36 -9.33
N GLU A 1140 55.27 -3.62 -10.09
CA GLU A 1140 56.39 -2.85 -9.57
C GLU A 1140 55.97 -1.53 -8.91
N ARG A 1141 54.81 -0.96 -9.27
CA ARG A 1141 54.29 0.28 -8.67
C ARG A 1141 54.05 0.16 -7.18
N THR A 1142 54.29 1.22 -6.41
CA THR A 1142 54.06 1.26 -4.95
C THR A 1142 53.14 2.40 -4.51
N GLU A 1143 52.83 3.30 -5.44
CA GLU A 1143 52.06 4.52 -5.25
C GLU A 1143 50.58 4.18 -5.05
N LYS A 1144 50.03 4.57 -3.89
CA LYS A 1144 48.62 4.34 -3.55
C LYS A 1144 47.68 4.97 -4.56
N GLU A 1145 47.99 6.19 -4.98
CA GLU A 1145 47.19 7.02 -5.88
C GLU A 1145 47.02 6.35 -7.25
N PHE A 1146 48.08 5.70 -7.75
CA PHE A 1146 48.04 4.92 -8.99
C PHE A 1146 47.00 3.79 -8.91
N PHE A 1147 47.05 2.97 -7.87
CA PHE A 1147 46.12 1.84 -7.73
C PHE A 1147 44.67 2.27 -7.48
N ILE A 1148 44.45 3.38 -6.78
CA ILE A 1148 43.11 3.95 -6.60
C ILE A 1148 42.51 4.33 -7.96
N GLU A 1149 43.30 5.04 -8.79
CA GLU A 1149 42.83 5.50 -10.09
C GLU A 1149 42.68 4.36 -11.10
N LEU A 1150 43.63 3.43 -11.15
CA LEU A 1150 43.55 2.24 -12.01
C LEU A 1150 42.33 1.37 -11.70
N ILE A 1151 42.06 1.10 -10.41
CA ILE A 1151 40.84 0.37 -10.00
C ILE A 1151 39.58 1.15 -10.37
N SER A 1152 39.59 2.47 -10.21
CA SER A 1152 38.45 3.33 -10.61
C SER A 1152 38.17 3.24 -12.10
N LEU A 1153 39.21 3.35 -12.95
CA LEU A 1153 39.09 3.23 -14.40
C LEU A 1153 38.67 1.81 -14.82
N PHE A 1154 39.27 0.78 -14.23
CA PHE A 1154 38.90 -0.62 -14.51
C PHE A 1154 37.44 -0.91 -14.11
N LYS A 1155 36.96 -0.33 -13.01
CA LYS A 1155 35.55 -0.41 -12.63
C LYS A 1155 34.63 0.22 -13.69
N LEU A 1156 35.08 1.27 -14.37
CA LEU A 1156 34.34 1.89 -15.47
C LEU A 1156 34.42 1.07 -16.77
N VAL A 1157 35.55 0.39 -17.05
CA VAL A 1157 35.63 -0.61 -18.14
C VAL A 1157 34.51 -1.64 -17.98
N LEU A 1158 34.32 -2.17 -16.78
CA LEU A 1158 33.28 -3.13 -16.42
C LEU A 1158 31.85 -2.53 -16.34
N GLN A 1159 31.70 -1.20 -16.39
CA GLN A 1159 30.41 -0.53 -16.28
C GLN A 1159 29.68 -0.53 -17.62
N MET A 1160 28.83 -1.54 -17.84
CA MET A 1160 28.09 -1.64 -19.11
C MET A 1160 26.96 -0.62 -19.26
N ARG A 1161 26.16 -0.43 -18.20
CA ARG A 1161 25.04 0.51 -18.21
C ARG A 1161 25.51 1.92 -17.90
N ASN A 1162 25.21 2.86 -18.80
CA ASN A 1162 25.65 4.24 -18.73
C ASN A 1162 24.45 5.18 -18.87
N SER A 1163 24.30 6.05 -17.88
CA SER A 1163 23.03 6.68 -17.56
C SER A 1163 23.27 8.13 -17.16
N TRP A 1164 22.66 9.10 -17.85
CA TRP A 1164 22.81 10.53 -17.52
C TRP A 1164 21.64 11.04 -16.66
N THR A 1165 21.91 11.68 -15.53
CA THR A 1165 20.85 12.10 -14.58
C THR A 1165 19.98 13.20 -15.18
N GLY A 1166 18.66 13.02 -15.15
CA GLY A 1166 17.70 14.03 -15.63
C GLY A 1166 17.47 14.05 -17.14
N THR A 1167 17.99 13.06 -17.89
CA THR A 1167 17.75 12.91 -19.34
C THR A 1167 17.38 11.47 -19.69
N ASP A 1168 17.02 11.24 -20.95
CA ASP A 1168 16.67 9.91 -21.49
C ASP A 1168 17.90 9.08 -21.92
N ILE A 1169 19.12 9.59 -21.75
CA ILE A 1169 20.35 8.87 -22.11
C ILE A 1169 20.57 7.68 -21.16
N ASP A 1170 20.39 6.47 -21.68
CA ASP A 1170 20.53 5.20 -20.95
C ASP A 1170 21.03 4.04 -21.84
N TYR A 1171 22.27 4.13 -22.30
CA TYR A 1171 22.84 3.12 -23.20
C TYR A 1171 23.54 1.98 -22.46
N LEU A 1172 23.68 0.86 -23.14
CA LEU A 1172 24.43 -0.30 -22.68
C LEU A 1172 25.57 -0.57 -23.68
N VAL A 1173 26.81 -0.60 -23.19
CA VAL A 1173 27.99 -0.91 -24.00
C VAL A 1173 28.78 -2.04 -23.33
N SER A 1174 29.07 -3.09 -24.08
CA SER A 1174 29.80 -4.25 -23.59
C SER A 1174 31.30 -4.03 -23.70
N PRO A 1175 32.10 -4.40 -22.67
CA PRO A 1175 33.55 -4.40 -22.76
C PRO A 1175 34.10 -5.69 -23.39
N VAL A 1176 33.27 -6.64 -23.83
CA VAL A 1176 33.73 -7.90 -24.44
C VAL A 1176 33.25 -8.00 -25.88
N CYS A 1177 34.05 -8.66 -26.73
CA CYS A 1177 33.65 -8.98 -28.10
C CYS A 1177 32.80 -10.25 -28.16
N ASN A 1178 31.90 -10.32 -29.15
CA ASN A 1178 31.28 -11.57 -29.58
C ASN A 1178 32.27 -12.46 -30.37
N GLU A 1179 31.79 -13.61 -30.85
CA GLU A 1179 32.61 -14.56 -31.63
C GLU A 1179 33.13 -13.97 -32.97
N ASN A 1180 32.49 -12.90 -33.48
CA ASN A 1180 32.90 -12.19 -34.68
C ASN A 1180 33.86 -11.02 -34.41
N GLY A 1181 34.25 -10.78 -33.15
CA GLY A 1181 35.15 -9.68 -32.77
C GLY A 1181 34.46 -8.32 -32.57
N GLU A 1182 33.12 -8.28 -32.54
CA GLU A 1182 32.32 -7.05 -32.43
C GLU A 1182 31.88 -6.80 -30.98
N PHE A 1183 31.84 -5.53 -30.57
CA PHE A 1183 31.30 -5.13 -29.27
C PHE A 1183 29.82 -4.79 -29.38
N PHE A 1184 29.03 -5.21 -28.39
CA PHE A 1184 27.65 -4.76 -28.26
C PHE A 1184 27.61 -3.30 -27.78
N ASP A 1185 26.93 -2.43 -28.53
CA ASP A 1185 26.60 -1.05 -28.14
C ASP A 1185 25.16 -0.75 -28.53
N SER A 1186 24.29 -0.56 -27.54
CA SER A 1186 22.85 -0.42 -27.77
C SER A 1186 22.46 0.79 -28.63
N ARG A 1187 23.38 1.73 -28.85
CA ARG A 1187 23.16 2.91 -29.72
C ARG A 1187 23.28 2.57 -31.20
N ASN A 1188 23.93 1.46 -31.52
CA ASN A 1188 24.33 1.09 -32.89
C ASN A 1188 23.69 -0.23 -33.35
N VAL A 1189 22.64 -0.70 -32.67
CA VAL A 1189 21.94 -1.93 -33.00
C VAL A 1189 20.57 -1.67 -33.62
N ASP A 1190 20.08 -2.62 -34.41
CA ASP A 1190 18.72 -2.60 -34.94
C ASP A 1190 17.69 -3.10 -33.91
N GLU A 1191 16.43 -3.22 -34.32
CA GLU A 1191 15.32 -3.65 -33.46
C GLU A 1191 15.38 -5.13 -33.03
N THR A 1192 16.31 -5.92 -33.57
CA THR A 1192 16.47 -7.34 -33.20
C THR A 1192 17.23 -7.54 -31.89
N LEU A 1193 17.95 -6.51 -31.45
CA LEU A 1193 18.67 -6.48 -30.17
C LEU A 1193 18.15 -5.34 -29.27
N PRO A 1194 18.43 -5.38 -27.95
CA PRO A 1194 17.95 -4.35 -27.04
C PRO A 1194 18.52 -2.95 -27.35
N GLN A 1195 17.65 -1.97 -27.59
CA GLN A 1195 18.06 -0.61 -28.00
C GLN A 1195 18.56 0.28 -26.84
N ASN A 1196 18.37 -0.13 -25.59
CA ASN A 1196 18.83 0.60 -24.40
C ASN A 1196 18.89 -0.34 -23.18
N ALA A 1197 19.37 0.17 -22.04
CA ALA A 1197 19.58 -0.65 -20.86
C ALA A 1197 18.28 -1.13 -20.15
N ASP A 1198 17.17 -0.40 -20.29
CA ASP A 1198 15.85 -0.82 -19.78
C ASP A 1198 15.23 -1.88 -20.71
N ALA A 1199 15.38 -1.73 -22.04
CA ALA A 1199 15.04 -2.76 -23.02
C ALA A 1199 15.80 -4.06 -22.74
N ASN A 1200 17.10 -3.96 -22.43
CA ASN A 1200 17.91 -5.12 -22.06
C ASN A 1200 17.41 -5.79 -20.78
N GLY A 1201 16.97 -4.99 -19.79
CA GLY A 1201 16.31 -5.51 -18.59
C GLY A 1201 15.08 -6.35 -18.94
N ALA A 1202 14.15 -5.79 -19.71
CA ALA A 1202 12.92 -6.45 -20.13
C ALA A 1202 13.19 -7.69 -21.00
N TYR A 1203 14.15 -7.61 -21.92
CA TYR A 1203 14.59 -8.71 -22.76
C TYR A 1203 15.13 -9.89 -21.94
N ASN A 1204 16.01 -9.64 -20.97
CA ASN A 1204 16.57 -10.70 -20.14
C ASN A 1204 15.56 -11.26 -19.11
N ILE A 1205 14.59 -10.44 -18.67
CA ILE A 1205 13.42 -10.93 -17.91
C ILE A 1205 12.64 -11.93 -18.77
N ALA A 1206 12.39 -11.61 -20.05
CA ALA A 1206 11.72 -12.51 -20.98
C ALA A 1206 12.54 -13.80 -21.24
N ARG A 1207 13.86 -13.69 -21.47
CA ARG A 1207 14.76 -14.85 -21.65
C ARG A 1207 14.79 -15.79 -20.44
N LYS A 1208 14.71 -15.26 -19.21
CA LYS A 1208 14.51 -16.09 -18.02
C LYS A 1208 13.17 -16.86 -18.05
N GLY A 1209 12.15 -16.29 -18.68
CA GLY A 1209 10.90 -16.99 -19.02
C GLY A 1209 11.12 -18.21 -19.92
N MET A 1210 12.07 -18.18 -20.85
CA MET A 1210 12.39 -19.32 -21.71
C MET A 1210 12.89 -20.50 -20.88
N ILE A 1211 13.75 -20.23 -19.89
CA ILE A 1211 14.22 -21.26 -18.95
C ILE A 1211 13.03 -21.91 -18.20
N LEU A 1212 12.03 -21.11 -17.80
CA LEU A 1212 10.82 -21.65 -17.17
C LEU A 1212 10.00 -22.51 -18.13
N LEU A 1213 9.82 -22.06 -19.37
CA LEU A 1213 9.10 -22.83 -20.40
C LEU A 1213 9.81 -24.15 -20.70
N ASP A 1214 11.15 -24.15 -20.81
CA ASP A 1214 11.94 -25.37 -21.00
C ASP A 1214 11.77 -26.34 -19.82
N LYS A 1215 11.79 -25.84 -18.58
CA LYS A 1215 11.52 -26.65 -17.39
C LYS A 1215 10.11 -27.24 -17.40
N ILE A 1216 9.12 -26.47 -17.85
CA ILE A 1216 7.72 -26.94 -17.99
C ILE A 1216 7.62 -28.04 -19.05
N LYS A 1217 8.21 -27.84 -20.23
CA LYS A 1217 8.18 -28.79 -21.35
C LYS A 1217 8.92 -30.09 -21.03
N LYS A 1218 10.04 -30.02 -20.30
CA LYS A 1218 10.83 -31.20 -19.88
C LYS A 1218 10.24 -31.95 -18.67
N ASN A 1219 9.25 -31.40 -17.98
CA ASN A 1219 8.66 -32.03 -16.81
C ASN A 1219 7.52 -32.99 -17.21
N ASN A 1220 7.78 -34.29 -17.05
CA ASN A 1220 6.85 -35.38 -17.37
C ASN A 1220 5.77 -35.65 -16.28
N GLY A 1221 5.65 -34.78 -15.26
CA GLY A 1221 4.65 -34.90 -14.18
C GLY A 1221 5.09 -35.72 -12.97
N GLU A 1222 6.16 -36.52 -13.06
CA GLU A 1222 6.64 -37.39 -11.96
C GLU A 1222 7.34 -36.65 -10.81
N LYS A 1223 7.94 -35.49 -11.09
CA LYS A 1223 8.64 -34.64 -10.10
C LYS A 1223 7.97 -33.28 -9.98
N LYS A 1224 7.84 -32.78 -8.76
CA LYS A 1224 7.34 -31.42 -8.48
C LYS A 1224 8.09 -30.38 -9.31
N LEU A 1225 7.37 -29.60 -10.12
CA LEU A 1225 7.95 -28.57 -10.97
C LEU A 1225 8.51 -27.43 -10.12
N THR A 1226 9.81 -27.17 -10.25
CA THR A 1226 10.51 -26.07 -9.58
C THR A 1226 10.62 -24.87 -10.51
N LEU A 1227 9.90 -23.79 -10.20
CA LEU A 1227 9.89 -22.54 -10.96
C LEU A 1227 11.00 -21.54 -10.56
N SER A 1228 11.97 -21.96 -9.74
CA SER A 1228 13.13 -21.11 -9.42
C SER A 1228 14.20 -21.20 -10.51
N ILE A 1229 14.90 -20.09 -10.70
CA ILE A 1229 16.06 -19.98 -11.60
C ILE A 1229 17.25 -19.60 -10.73
N THR A 1230 18.27 -20.45 -10.72
CA THR A 1230 19.54 -20.16 -10.03
C THR A 1230 20.39 -19.23 -10.88
N ASN A 1231 21.30 -18.49 -10.24
CA ASN A 1231 22.24 -17.61 -10.94
C ASN A 1231 23.11 -18.37 -11.94
N ARG A 1232 23.54 -19.60 -11.59
CA ARG A 1232 24.34 -20.48 -12.45
C ARG A 1232 23.56 -20.92 -13.70
N GLU A 1233 22.31 -21.36 -13.53
CA GLU A 1233 21.44 -21.71 -14.67
C GLU A 1233 21.24 -20.51 -15.60
N TRP A 1234 21.03 -19.32 -15.04
CA TRP A 1234 20.85 -18.10 -15.82
C TRP A 1234 22.09 -17.76 -16.65
N LEU A 1235 23.28 -17.74 -16.04
CA LEU A 1235 24.52 -17.45 -16.77
C LEU A 1235 24.83 -18.51 -17.83
N SER A 1236 24.67 -19.80 -17.50
CA SER A 1236 24.92 -20.89 -18.45
C SER A 1236 24.01 -20.80 -19.68
N PHE A 1237 22.74 -20.42 -19.48
CA PHE A 1237 21.80 -20.17 -20.57
C PHE A 1237 22.19 -18.91 -21.37
N ALA A 1238 22.46 -17.81 -20.68
CA ALA A 1238 22.73 -16.53 -21.32
C ALA A 1238 24.03 -16.52 -22.16
N GLN A 1239 25.02 -17.32 -21.74
CA GLN A 1239 26.35 -17.45 -22.35
C GLN A 1239 26.44 -18.57 -23.40
N GLY A 1240 25.34 -19.31 -23.64
CA GLY A 1240 25.35 -20.40 -24.62
C GLY A 1240 26.14 -21.65 -24.19
N CYS A 1241 26.49 -21.80 -22.90
CA CYS A 1241 27.20 -22.96 -22.39
C CYS A 1241 26.36 -24.25 -22.47
N CYS A 1242 25.03 -24.11 -22.52
CA CYS A 1242 24.11 -25.18 -22.83
C CYS A 1242 23.75 -25.11 -24.32
N LYS A 1243 24.53 -25.78 -25.19
CA LYS A 1243 24.01 -26.12 -26.53
C LYS A 1243 22.80 -27.03 -26.33
N ASN A 1244 21.62 -26.57 -26.76
CA ASN A 1244 20.50 -27.47 -26.99
C ASN A 1244 20.97 -28.50 -28.03
N GLY A 1245 20.87 -29.78 -27.68
CA GLY A 1245 20.93 -30.87 -28.65
C GLY A 1245 19.72 -30.85 -29.57
#